data_AF-A0A1I3C9W1-F1
#
_entry.id   AF-A0A1I3C9W1-F1
#
_cell.length_a   1.000
_cell.length_b   1.000
_cell.length_c   1.000
_cell.angle_alpha   90.00
_cell.angle_beta   90.00
_cell.angle_gamma   90.00
#
_symmetry.space_group_name_H-M   'P 1'
#
loop_
_entity.id
_entity.type
_entity.pdbx_description
1 polymer ?
#
loop_
_entity_poly.entity_id
_entity_poly.type
_entity_poly.pdbx_seq_one_letter_code
_entity_poly.pdbx_strand_id
1 'polypeptide(L)'
;MNIQRTASLWMLLTVVTVTAARAETPDEAFEKVRPLLVKYCVSCHSAEKKEGGLDLARFDSFAKADEDKKLWDTVLGRFFAREMPPEGSPQPNDPERDELRKWMNSMVKETGACDKIANDRNTNFYSGHVMSRRLTRTEYANSVRDLLGVDVLAVERLPSDGSGGEGFDTVGDSLFLSSIHLEKYIETSDLVAQALWPDKPIENEPARMRQKRDEIAAHVIPEGTAPREVARQKLAPLVRRAFRRPVEPGELDRYLALYDRAVQRGESHLAGMRLALQGILVSPHFLFLAEPEPEKEGIYALPDHPLAARIAMFLWSSLPDDELLAAADAGLLQSDDELKKQVHRMLQDPRARALGDNFAMQWLGLNPLGTTVRPDPNRFPDFTNELAAAMRAETATYFARLFAENRSLVELLDSDYTYVNEVLARHYGLPEVQGTEMQKVSLSDRTRGGVLTQASVLTVSSYPLRTSPVLRGRWLLEEILGSRVPPPPPGVPPLPTEGEGSESLSIREQLEKHRSNPQCASCHSRMDPLGFGLENFDPIGRWRTETAGKPIDATGKLPSGEEFNGPAELKVILLNRKYDVLKHLTRKMYGFAIGRELNKFDDCVIKEAMEKLQKHDFKAEILVEHIVLSYQFRHRYCKK
;
A
#
# COMPACT_ATOMS: atom_id res chain seq x y z
N MET A 1 -64.76 -46.50 -27.07
CA MET A 1 -65.07 -45.31 -26.24
C MET A 1 -63.82 -45.04 -25.40
N ASN A 2 -62.85 -44.26 -25.90
CA ASN A 2 -62.76 -42.78 -25.79
C ASN A 2 -63.12 -42.32 -24.36
N ILE A 3 -62.26 -41.64 -23.59
CA ILE A 3 -61.55 -40.38 -23.92
C ILE A 3 -60.27 -40.27 -23.05
N GLN A 4 -59.11 -40.04 -23.67
CA GLN A 4 -57.90 -39.51 -23.05
C GLN A 4 -58.08 -38.00 -22.76
N ARG A 5 -57.77 -37.55 -21.55
CA ARG A 5 -57.71 -36.11 -21.20
C ARG A 5 -56.30 -35.57 -21.41
N THR A 6 -56.14 -34.74 -22.44
CA THR A 6 -55.01 -33.82 -22.61
C THR A 6 -55.25 -32.57 -21.75
N ALA A 7 -54.27 -32.17 -20.95
CA ALA A 7 -54.26 -30.89 -20.26
C ALA A 7 -53.19 -30.00 -20.89
N SER A 8 -53.63 -29.02 -21.68
CA SER A 8 -52.80 -27.98 -22.30
C SER A 8 -52.39 -26.96 -21.24
N LEU A 9 -51.08 -26.84 -20.96
CA LEU A 9 -50.53 -25.76 -20.14
C LEU A 9 -50.37 -24.52 -21.03
N TRP A 10 -51.17 -23.49 -20.77
CA TRP A 10 -51.00 -22.15 -21.35
C TRP A 10 -49.82 -21.46 -20.65
N MET A 11 -48.74 -21.20 -21.39
CA MET A 11 -47.58 -20.45 -20.93
C MET A 11 -47.89 -18.95 -21.09
N LEU A 12 -48.25 -18.28 -19.99
CA LEU A 12 -48.42 -16.83 -19.93
C LEU A 12 -47.03 -16.16 -19.98
N LEU A 13 -46.66 -15.65 -21.16
CA LEU A 13 -45.47 -14.82 -21.34
C LEU A 13 -45.72 -13.45 -20.68
N THR A 14 -45.18 -13.22 -19.50
CA THR A 14 -45.17 -11.90 -18.85
C THR A 14 -44.01 -11.10 -19.41
N VAL A 15 -44.31 -10.15 -20.30
CA VAL A 15 -43.34 -9.16 -20.79
C VAL A 15 -43.08 -8.18 -19.64
N VAL A 16 -41.95 -8.34 -18.95
CA VAL A 16 -41.45 -7.35 -18.00
C VAL A 16 -40.77 -6.25 -18.80
N THR A 17 -41.44 -5.11 -18.96
CA THR A 17 -40.80 -3.89 -19.47
C THR A 17 -39.88 -3.34 -18.40
N VAL A 18 -38.57 -3.48 -18.60
CA VAL A 18 -37.55 -2.77 -17.82
C VAL A 18 -37.66 -1.28 -18.15
N THR A 19 -38.29 -0.51 -17.28
CA THR A 19 -38.18 0.94 -17.30
C THR A 19 -36.78 1.31 -16.84
N ALA A 20 -35.93 1.78 -17.76
CA ALA A 20 -34.68 2.43 -17.41
C ALA A 20 -35.01 3.64 -16.50
N ALA A 21 -34.52 3.62 -15.25
CA ALA A 21 -34.68 4.74 -14.34
C ALA A 21 -34.00 5.98 -14.92
N ARG A 22 -34.76 7.06 -15.07
CA ARG A 22 -34.23 8.37 -15.49
C ARG A 22 -33.23 8.85 -14.44
N ALA A 23 -32.04 9.25 -14.89
CA ALA A 23 -31.05 9.86 -14.02
C ALA A 23 -31.58 11.17 -13.43
N GLU A 24 -31.38 11.34 -12.13
CA GLU A 24 -31.77 12.54 -11.38
C GLU A 24 -30.94 13.75 -11.83
N THR A 25 -31.60 14.90 -11.99
CA THR A 25 -30.96 16.17 -12.37
C THR A 25 -30.27 16.84 -11.17
N PRO A 26 -29.27 17.70 -11.39
CA PRO A 26 -28.57 18.39 -10.29
C PRO A 26 -29.50 19.26 -9.41
N ASP A 27 -30.51 19.89 -10.02
CA ASP A 27 -31.52 20.66 -9.28
C ASP A 27 -32.41 19.76 -8.42
N GLU A 28 -32.86 18.62 -8.95
CA GLU A 28 -33.64 17.62 -8.17
C GLU A 28 -32.81 17.08 -6.99
N ALA A 29 -31.53 16.80 -7.21
CA ALA A 29 -30.63 16.35 -6.15
C ALA A 29 -30.43 17.44 -5.07
N PHE A 30 -30.33 18.71 -5.47
CA PHE A 30 -30.21 19.82 -4.53
C PHE A 30 -31.47 20.01 -3.67
N GLU A 31 -32.65 19.90 -4.27
CA GLU A 31 -33.92 20.01 -3.53
C GLU A 31 -34.06 18.92 -2.46
N LYS A 32 -33.52 17.72 -2.68
CA LYS A 32 -33.49 16.66 -1.66
C LYS A 32 -32.55 16.97 -0.49
N VAL A 33 -31.39 17.58 -0.75
CA VAL A 33 -30.40 17.84 0.30
C VAL A 33 -30.56 19.18 1.00
N ARG A 34 -31.23 20.15 0.37
CA ARG A 34 -31.43 21.49 0.95
C ARG A 34 -32.07 21.45 2.35
N PRO A 35 -33.11 20.64 2.63
CA PRO A 35 -33.64 20.50 3.99
C PRO A 35 -32.61 19.96 4.98
N LEU A 36 -31.73 19.05 4.55
CA LEU A 36 -30.66 18.48 5.39
C LEU A 36 -29.58 19.52 5.68
N LEU A 37 -29.17 20.32 4.69
CA LEU A 37 -28.25 21.44 4.87
C LEU A 37 -28.82 22.48 5.85
N VAL A 38 -30.12 22.78 5.74
CA VAL A 38 -30.79 23.70 6.68
C VAL A 38 -30.78 23.15 8.10
N LYS A 39 -31.13 21.86 8.25
CA LYS A 39 -31.23 21.18 9.55
C LYS A 39 -29.89 21.06 10.26
N TYR A 40 -28.84 20.67 9.52
CA TYR A 40 -27.55 20.28 10.10
C TYR A 40 -26.45 21.33 9.99
N CYS A 41 -26.55 22.28 9.05
CA CYS A 41 -25.46 23.22 8.76
C CYS A 41 -25.87 24.68 8.99
N VAL A 42 -27.01 25.12 8.44
CA VAL A 42 -27.44 26.53 8.47
C VAL A 42 -27.80 27.00 9.88
N SER A 43 -28.18 26.10 10.78
CA SER A 43 -28.48 26.44 12.17
C SER A 43 -27.30 27.10 12.92
N CYS A 44 -26.07 26.90 12.45
CA CYS A 44 -24.85 27.54 12.94
C CYS A 44 -24.17 28.42 11.87
N HIS A 45 -24.25 28.05 10.59
CA HIS A 45 -23.62 28.74 9.47
C HIS A 45 -24.66 29.56 8.67
N SER A 46 -25.27 30.54 9.32
CA SER A 46 -26.20 31.50 8.70
C SER A 46 -25.60 32.90 8.66
N ALA A 47 -26.23 33.81 7.92
CA ALA A 47 -25.90 35.23 7.90
C ALA A 47 -25.88 35.88 9.30
N GLU A 48 -26.64 35.34 10.26
CA GLU A 48 -26.77 35.85 11.62
C GLU A 48 -25.69 35.31 12.58
N LYS A 49 -25.47 33.99 12.60
CA LYS A 49 -24.53 33.36 13.53
C LYS A 49 -23.09 33.33 13.00
N LYS A 50 -22.92 33.10 11.69
CA LYS A 50 -21.62 33.06 10.99
C LYS A 50 -20.51 32.33 11.74
N GLU A 51 -20.81 31.19 12.36
CA GLU A 51 -19.80 30.38 13.05
C GLU A 51 -18.67 30.02 12.07
N GLY A 52 -17.42 30.23 12.49
CA GLY A 52 -16.25 30.05 11.62
C GLY A 52 -16.21 30.97 10.39
N GLY A 53 -16.95 32.08 10.38
CA GLY A 53 -17.01 33.03 9.26
C GLY A 53 -17.79 32.53 8.04
N LEU A 54 -18.57 31.46 8.18
CA LEU A 54 -19.25 30.76 7.08
C LEU A 54 -20.76 31.03 7.08
N ASP A 55 -21.30 31.39 5.90
CA ASP A 55 -22.74 31.51 5.65
C ASP A 55 -23.16 30.57 4.51
N LEU A 56 -23.86 29.50 4.88
CA LEU A 56 -24.43 28.52 3.96
C LEU A 56 -25.89 28.83 3.61
N ALA A 57 -26.55 29.76 4.31
CA ALA A 57 -27.94 30.14 4.05
C ALA A 57 -28.10 30.83 2.69
N ARG A 58 -27.01 31.44 2.17
CA ARG A 58 -26.99 32.10 0.85
C ARG A 58 -27.18 31.16 -0.34
N PHE A 59 -26.99 29.85 -0.15
CA PHE A 59 -27.17 28.83 -1.19
C PHE A 59 -28.61 28.31 -1.17
N ASP A 60 -29.51 29.06 -1.82
CA ASP A 60 -30.92 28.70 -1.93
C ASP A 60 -31.27 27.90 -3.19
N SER A 61 -30.31 27.74 -4.11
CA SER A 61 -30.43 26.96 -5.36
C SER A 61 -29.14 26.23 -5.69
N PHE A 62 -29.24 25.18 -6.52
CA PHE A 62 -28.07 24.46 -7.04
C PHE A 62 -27.12 25.39 -7.79
N ALA A 63 -27.65 26.29 -8.63
CA ALA A 63 -26.84 27.24 -9.40
C ALA A 63 -25.91 28.09 -8.51
N LYS A 64 -26.42 28.63 -7.40
CA LYS A 64 -25.59 29.40 -6.45
C LYS A 64 -24.59 28.51 -5.72
N ALA A 65 -24.97 27.27 -5.40
CA ALA A 65 -24.04 26.32 -4.79
C ALA A 65 -22.91 25.96 -5.76
N ASP A 66 -23.20 25.84 -7.07
CA ASP A 66 -22.24 25.46 -8.12
C ASP A 66 -21.21 26.55 -8.40
N GLU A 67 -21.54 27.81 -8.11
CA GLU A 67 -20.60 28.94 -8.21
C GLU A 67 -19.45 28.86 -7.18
N ASP A 68 -19.61 28.13 -6.08
CA ASP A 68 -18.65 28.10 -4.97
C ASP A 68 -18.17 26.68 -4.61
N LYS A 69 -17.72 25.93 -5.63
CA LYS A 69 -17.23 24.53 -5.50
C LYS A 69 -16.11 24.37 -4.47
N LYS A 70 -15.25 25.38 -4.35
CA LYS A 70 -14.11 25.39 -3.41
C LYS A 70 -14.57 25.42 -1.95
N LEU A 71 -15.64 26.17 -1.66
CA LEU A 71 -16.25 26.15 -0.35
C LEU A 71 -16.84 24.78 -0.03
N TRP A 72 -17.58 24.19 -0.99
CA TRP A 72 -18.19 22.88 -0.80
C TRP A 72 -17.17 21.75 -0.62
N ASP A 73 -15.97 21.85 -1.21
CA ASP A 73 -14.84 20.95 -0.93
C ASP A 73 -14.37 21.05 0.53
N THR A 74 -14.26 22.27 1.05
CA THR A 74 -13.91 22.49 2.46
C THR A 74 -15.00 21.97 3.42
N VAL A 75 -16.27 22.22 3.08
CA VAL A 75 -17.43 21.72 3.85
C VAL A 75 -17.45 20.20 3.84
N LEU A 76 -17.23 19.57 2.67
CA LEU A 76 -17.16 18.12 2.53
C LEU A 76 -16.03 17.53 3.38
N GLY A 77 -14.85 18.14 3.39
CA GLY A 77 -13.71 17.70 4.19
C GLY A 77 -14.02 17.68 5.69
N ARG A 78 -14.58 18.78 6.22
CA ARG A 78 -14.96 18.88 7.64
C ARG A 78 -16.13 17.97 8.02
N PHE A 79 -17.09 17.81 7.10
CA PHE A 79 -18.21 16.88 7.27
C PHE A 79 -17.75 15.42 7.27
N PHE A 80 -16.79 15.07 6.41
CA PHE A 80 -16.17 13.75 6.35
C PHE A 80 -15.33 13.45 7.59
N ALA A 81 -14.57 14.44 8.07
CA ALA A 81 -13.81 14.37 9.32
C ALA A 81 -14.70 14.30 10.58
N ARG A 82 -16.04 14.39 10.42
CA ARG A 82 -17.03 14.46 11.50
C ARG A 82 -16.80 15.62 12.47
N GLU A 83 -16.14 16.67 12.00
CA GLU A 83 -16.01 17.92 12.74
C GLU A 83 -17.32 18.72 12.71
N MET A 84 -18.11 18.52 11.64
CA MET A 84 -19.39 19.19 11.42
C MET A 84 -20.49 18.16 11.12
N PRO A 85 -21.70 18.30 11.72
CA PRO A 85 -22.04 19.22 12.81
C PRO A 85 -21.24 18.90 14.10
N PRO A 86 -20.98 19.90 14.97
CA PRO A 86 -20.17 19.69 16.18
C PRO A 86 -20.89 18.83 17.23
N GLU A 87 -20.12 18.33 18.19
CA GLU A 87 -20.63 17.53 19.31
C GLU A 87 -21.70 18.32 20.09
N GLY A 88 -22.84 17.67 20.40
CA GLY A 88 -23.99 18.31 21.04
C GLY A 88 -25.01 18.96 20.09
N SER A 89 -24.72 19.04 18.79
CA SER A 89 -25.69 19.48 17.76
C SER A 89 -26.44 18.30 17.12
N PRO A 90 -27.61 18.54 16.49
CA PRO A 90 -28.30 17.51 15.72
C PRO A 90 -27.37 16.88 14.68
N GLN A 91 -27.29 15.54 14.67
CA GLN A 91 -26.43 14.78 13.75
C GLN A 91 -27.26 14.08 12.67
N PRO A 92 -26.80 14.06 11.41
CA PRO A 92 -27.42 13.24 10.38
C PRO A 92 -27.22 11.75 10.67
N ASN A 93 -28.28 10.97 10.45
CA ASN A 93 -28.21 9.50 10.40
C ASN A 93 -27.46 9.04 9.14
N ASP A 94 -27.12 7.75 9.05
CA ASP A 94 -26.28 7.24 7.96
C ASP A 94 -26.90 7.45 6.55
N PRO A 95 -28.20 7.19 6.32
CA PRO A 95 -28.85 7.54 5.04
C PRO A 95 -28.80 9.04 4.69
N GLU A 96 -29.10 9.93 5.65
CA GLU A 96 -29.04 11.39 5.43
C GLU A 96 -27.61 11.87 5.20
N ARG A 97 -26.65 11.29 5.92
CA ARG A 97 -25.22 11.57 5.79
C ARG A 97 -24.70 11.11 4.44
N ASP A 98 -25.16 9.95 3.97
CA ASP A 98 -24.84 9.44 2.65
C ASP A 98 -25.42 10.30 1.54
N GLU A 99 -26.63 10.82 1.70
CA GLU A 99 -27.26 11.73 0.75
C GLU A 99 -26.50 13.06 0.65
N LEU A 100 -26.21 13.67 1.81
CA LEU A 100 -25.36 14.87 1.93
C LEU A 100 -23.97 14.65 1.31
N ARG A 101 -23.35 13.50 1.60
CA ARG A 101 -22.05 13.10 1.04
C ARG A 101 -22.11 12.97 -0.47
N LYS A 102 -23.10 12.26 -1.01
CA LYS A 102 -23.25 12.06 -2.47
C LYS A 102 -23.40 13.39 -3.19
N TRP A 103 -24.25 14.28 -2.66
CA TRP A 103 -24.47 15.59 -3.25
C TRP A 103 -23.22 16.48 -3.14
N MET A 104 -22.60 16.61 -1.96
CA MET A 104 -21.38 17.43 -1.81
C MET A 104 -20.25 16.91 -2.70
N ASN A 105 -20.07 15.59 -2.80
CA ASN A 105 -19.13 15.00 -3.76
C ASN A 105 -19.49 15.34 -5.21
N SER A 106 -20.78 15.51 -5.53
CA SER A 106 -21.21 15.95 -6.86
C SER A 106 -20.89 17.43 -7.14
N MET A 107 -20.89 18.29 -6.12
CA MET A 107 -20.50 19.71 -6.21
C MET A 107 -18.99 19.88 -6.42
N VAL A 108 -18.20 19.00 -5.82
CA VAL A 108 -16.72 19.01 -5.85
C VAL A 108 -16.18 18.39 -7.14
N LYS A 109 -17.04 17.79 -7.98
CA LYS A 109 -16.66 17.32 -9.31
C LYS A 109 -16.19 18.49 -10.18
N GLU A 110 -14.88 18.72 -10.23
CA GLU A 110 -14.24 18.86 -11.53
C GLU A 110 -14.35 17.50 -12.25
N THR A 111 -15.52 17.23 -12.81
CA THR A 111 -15.66 16.19 -13.82
C THR A 111 -14.83 16.58 -15.01
N GLY A 112 -13.80 15.79 -15.31
CA GLY A 112 -13.44 15.55 -16.71
C GLY A 112 -11.99 15.77 -17.11
N ALA A 113 -11.07 15.97 -16.19
CA ALA A 113 -9.67 16.17 -16.59
C ALA A 113 -8.73 15.22 -15.84
N CYS A 114 -8.86 13.92 -16.15
CA CYS A 114 -7.91 12.88 -15.71
C CYS A 114 -6.51 13.08 -16.29
N ASP A 115 -6.36 14.06 -17.18
CA ASP A 115 -5.13 14.57 -17.78
C ASP A 115 -4.55 15.80 -17.03
N LYS A 116 -5.08 16.17 -15.86
CA LYS A 116 -4.48 17.22 -15.01
C LYS A 116 -3.44 16.66 -14.06
N ILE A 117 -2.35 17.42 -13.91
CA ILE A 117 -1.32 17.26 -12.87
C ILE A 117 -1.25 18.54 -12.05
N ALA A 118 -1.02 18.40 -10.74
CA ALA A 118 -0.74 19.53 -9.85
C ALA A 118 0.47 20.33 -10.34
N ASN A 119 0.35 21.64 -10.38
CA ASN A 119 1.38 22.59 -10.76
C ASN A 119 1.18 23.94 -10.06
N ASP A 120 2.20 24.79 -10.06
CA ASP A 120 2.19 26.08 -9.35
C ASP A 120 1.01 27.00 -9.75
N ARG A 121 0.43 26.81 -10.94
CA ARG A 121 -0.70 27.60 -11.44
C ARG A 121 -2.05 27.07 -10.96
N ASN A 122 -2.14 25.80 -10.57
CA ASN A 122 -3.38 25.15 -10.16
C ASN A 122 -3.38 24.65 -8.69
N THR A 123 -2.29 24.85 -7.95
CA THR A 123 -2.17 24.56 -6.51
C THR A 123 -1.57 25.69 -5.68
N ASN A 124 -2.35 26.25 -4.74
CA ASN A 124 -1.86 27.14 -3.67
C ASN A 124 -1.47 26.40 -2.38
N PHE A 125 -1.73 25.09 -2.26
CA PHE A 125 -1.69 24.35 -0.99
C PHE A 125 -1.04 22.95 -1.04
N TYR A 126 -0.62 22.47 -2.22
CA TYR A 126 0.02 21.15 -2.37
C TYR A 126 1.23 21.26 -3.31
N SER A 127 2.34 20.58 -2.99
CA SER A 127 3.49 20.43 -3.89
C SER A 127 3.10 19.51 -5.05
N GLY A 128 2.97 20.05 -6.26
CA GLY A 128 2.78 19.25 -7.48
C GLY A 128 4.08 18.65 -8.03
N HIS A 129 5.21 18.90 -7.37
CA HIS A 129 6.52 18.45 -7.81
C HIS A 129 6.80 17.03 -7.32
N VAL A 130 7.25 16.17 -8.22
CA VAL A 130 7.94 14.94 -7.82
C VAL A 130 9.37 15.33 -7.49
N MET A 131 9.72 15.38 -6.21
CA MET A 131 11.12 15.55 -5.79
C MET A 131 11.99 14.41 -6.32
N SER A 132 13.27 14.67 -6.55
CA SER A 132 14.22 13.64 -6.96
C SER A 132 14.20 12.49 -5.94
N ARG A 133 13.70 11.33 -6.38
CA ARG A 133 13.47 10.18 -5.53
C ARG A 133 14.70 9.29 -5.54
N ARG A 134 15.41 9.20 -4.40
CA ARG A 134 16.41 8.15 -4.22
C ARG A 134 15.71 6.79 -4.05
N LEU A 135 16.45 5.71 -4.32
CA LEU A 135 16.02 4.37 -3.96
C LEU A 135 15.86 4.28 -2.44
N THR A 136 14.80 3.61 -1.99
CA THR A 136 14.71 3.17 -0.59
C THR A 136 15.82 2.18 -0.28
N ARG A 137 16.14 1.94 0.99
CA ARG A 137 17.14 0.93 1.37
C ARG A 137 16.78 -0.47 0.85
N THR A 138 15.49 -0.79 0.77
CA THR A 138 15.00 -2.05 0.21
C THR A 138 15.17 -2.10 -1.30
N GLU A 139 14.82 -1.01 -2.00
CA GLU A 139 15.03 -0.92 -3.46
C GLU A 139 16.51 -0.96 -3.83
N TYR A 140 17.40 -0.34 -3.03
CA TYR A 140 18.84 -0.43 -3.20
C TYR A 140 19.32 -1.88 -3.05
N ALA A 141 18.91 -2.56 -1.98
CA ALA A 141 19.31 -3.94 -1.71
C ALA A 141 18.83 -4.90 -2.81
N ASN A 142 17.57 -4.76 -3.23
CA ASN A 142 17.00 -5.55 -4.33
C ASN A 142 17.70 -5.24 -5.66
N SER A 143 17.97 -3.96 -5.95
CA SER A 143 18.68 -3.55 -7.17
C SER A 143 20.10 -4.13 -7.23
N VAL A 144 20.82 -4.12 -6.11
CA VAL A 144 22.15 -4.76 -5.99
C VAL A 144 22.03 -6.27 -6.21
N ARG A 145 21.05 -6.94 -5.60
CA ARG A 145 20.81 -8.37 -5.77
C ARG A 145 20.51 -8.73 -7.22
N ASP A 146 19.67 -7.96 -7.90
CA ASP A 146 19.27 -8.23 -9.29
C ASP A 146 20.35 -7.84 -10.31
N LEU A 147 21.19 -6.85 -9.97
CA LEU A 147 22.33 -6.44 -10.78
C LEU A 147 23.48 -7.44 -10.66
N LEU A 148 23.80 -7.89 -9.44
CA LEU A 148 25.06 -8.57 -9.14
C LEU A 148 24.90 -10.02 -8.66
N GLY A 149 23.68 -10.46 -8.31
CA GLY A 149 23.42 -11.78 -7.73
C GLY A 149 23.93 -11.95 -6.30
N VAL A 150 24.38 -10.87 -5.66
CA VAL A 150 24.90 -10.88 -4.30
C VAL A 150 23.80 -10.43 -3.34
N ASP A 151 23.57 -11.24 -2.30
CA ASP A 151 22.68 -10.85 -1.21
C ASP A 151 23.51 -10.23 -0.08
N VAL A 152 23.51 -8.90 -0.04
CA VAL A 152 24.17 -8.15 1.03
C VAL A 152 23.06 -7.65 1.95
N LEU A 153 23.26 -7.76 3.27
CA LEU A 153 22.35 -7.19 4.28
C LEU A 153 22.46 -5.65 4.27
N ALA A 154 22.15 -5.03 3.13
CA ALA A 154 22.18 -3.60 2.89
C ALA A 154 20.99 -2.91 3.60
N VAL A 155 19.84 -3.59 3.69
CA VAL A 155 18.65 -3.09 4.39
C VAL A 155 18.93 -2.80 5.88
N GLU A 156 19.81 -3.58 6.51
CA GLU A 156 20.19 -3.39 7.92
C GLU A 156 21.29 -2.34 8.11
N ARG A 157 22.06 -2.05 7.05
CA ARG A 157 23.22 -1.13 7.10
C ARG A 157 22.86 0.29 6.72
N LEU A 158 21.97 0.45 5.76
CA LEU A 158 21.50 1.76 5.32
C LEU A 158 20.54 2.34 6.37
N PRO A 159 20.58 3.67 6.62
CA PRO A 159 19.64 4.32 7.53
C PRO A 159 18.18 4.04 7.13
N SER A 160 17.29 4.12 8.11
CA SER A 160 15.87 3.94 7.86
C SER A 160 15.29 5.09 7.04
N ASP A 161 14.50 4.73 6.03
CA ASP A 161 13.72 5.69 5.26
C ASP A 161 12.53 6.22 6.07
N GLY A 162 12.22 7.50 5.89
CA GLY A 162 10.99 8.09 6.39
C GLY A 162 9.79 7.64 5.55
N SER A 163 8.60 7.62 6.13
CA SER A 163 7.36 7.39 5.40
C SER A 163 6.61 8.72 5.21
N GLY A 164 5.92 8.87 4.09
CA GLY A 164 5.12 10.06 3.79
C GLY A 164 3.82 9.74 3.06
N GLY A 165 3.03 10.77 2.76
CA GLY A 165 1.79 10.69 1.97
C GLY A 165 0.82 9.63 2.47
N GLU A 166 0.55 8.62 1.65
CA GLU A 166 -0.35 7.51 1.96
C GLU A 166 0.25 6.45 2.92
N GLY A 167 1.42 6.71 3.51
CA GLY A 167 2.07 5.88 4.54
C GLY A 167 3.22 5.02 4.02
N PHE A 168 3.91 5.46 2.97
CA PHE A 168 4.96 4.67 2.32
C PHE A 168 6.31 5.37 2.33
N ASP A 169 7.37 4.58 2.40
CA ASP A 169 8.76 5.00 2.26
C ASP A 169 9.17 5.34 0.82
N THR A 170 8.29 5.09 -0.16
CA THR A 170 8.52 5.44 -1.56
C THR A 170 8.33 6.93 -1.84
N VAL A 171 7.89 7.72 -0.86
CA VAL A 171 7.57 9.14 -1.04
C VAL A 171 8.84 9.99 -1.15
N GLY A 172 9.06 10.58 -2.33
CA GLY A 172 10.26 11.37 -2.65
C GLY A 172 10.56 12.48 -1.64
N ASP A 173 9.54 13.19 -1.17
CA ASP A 173 9.65 14.30 -0.22
C ASP A 173 10.19 13.87 1.16
N SER A 174 10.10 12.59 1.50
CA SER A 174 10.60 12.02 2.76
C SER A 174 11.99 11.38 2.64
N LEU A 175 12.51 11.24 1.42
CA LEU A 175 13.75 10.52 1.11
C LEU A 175 14.96 11.45 1.00
N PHE A 176 15.17 12.29 2.00
CA PHE A 176 16.35 13.18 2.05
C PHE A 176 17.66 12.38 2.14
N LEU A 177 18.73 12.97 1.61
CA LEU A 177 20.08 12.44 1.68
C LEU A 177 20.88 13.22 2.73
N SER A 178 21.35 12.54 3.76
CA SER A 178 22.22 13.11 4.79
C SER A 178 23.64 12.54 4.70
N SER A 179 24.61 13.15 5.39
CA SER A 179 26.01 12.69 5.37
C SER A 179 26.16 11.22 5.77
N ILE A 180 25.37 10.76 6.75
CA ILE A 180 25.37 9.34 7.16
C ILE A 180 24.90 8.40 6.04
N HIS A 181 23.97 8.84 5.18
CA HIS A 181 23.56 8.03 4.03
C HIS A 181 24.73 7.87 3.05
N LEU A 182 25.46 8.95 2.73
CA LEU A 182 26.60 8.89 1.82
C LEU A 182 27.71 7.98 2.35
N GLU A 183 28.05 8.10 3.64
CA GLU A 183 29.01 7.20 4.30
C GLU A 183 28.56 5.74 4.21
N LYS A 184 27.28 5.47 4.51
CA LYS A 184 26.73 4.11 4.45
C LYS A 184 26.60 3.55 3.05
N TYR A 185 26.36 4.37 2.02
CA TYR A 185 26.39 3.93 0.63
C TYR A 185 27.81 3.55 0.20
N ILE A 186 28.84 4.32 0.58
CA ILE A 186 30.24 3.99 0.32
C ILE A 186 30.62 2.68 1.02
N GLU A 187 30.33 2.56 2.33
CA GLU A 187 30.60 1.35 3.12
C GLU A 187 29.88 0.13 2.54
N THR A 188 28.60 0.27 2.18
CA THR A 188 27.82 -0.81 1.59
C THR A 188 28.35 -1.17 0.20
N SER A 189 28.74 -0.20 -0.63
CA SER A 189 29.31 -0.46 -1.95
C SER A 189 30.64 -1.22 -1.87
N ASP A 190 31.44 -0.96 -0.84
CA ASP A 190 32.70 -1.66 -0.61
C ASP A 190 32.44 -3.13 -0.22
N LEU A 191 31.49 -3.36 0.68
CA LEU A 191 31.06 -4.72 1.04
C LEU A 191 30.48 -5.48 -0.16
N VAL A 192 29.68 -4.83 -1.00
CA VAL A 192 29.16 -5.42 -2.24
C VAL A 192 30.31 -5.80 -3.18
N ALA A 193 31.27 -4.90 -3.37
CA ALA A 193 32.42 -5.14 -4.24
C ALA A 193 33.33 -6.26 -3.70
N GLN A 194 33.52 -6.34 -2.38
CA GLN A 194 34.26 -7.43 -1.72
C GLN A 194 33.52 -8.76 -1.80
N ALA A 195 32.20 -8.77 -1.65
CA ALA A 195 31.40 -9.98 -1.79
C ALA A 195 31.42 -10.50 -3.23
N LEU A 196 31.40 -9.60 -4.22
CA LEU A 196 31.49 -9.97 -5.63
C LEU A 196 32.92 -10.40 -6.02
N TRP A 197 33.95 -9.71 -5.54
CA TRP A 197 35.35 -10.06 -5.77
C TRP A 197 36.04 -10.17 -4.43
N PRO A 198 36.08 -11.33 -3.77
CA PRO A 198 36.72 -11.44 -2.46
C PRO A 198 38.25 -11.57 -2.60
N ASP A 199 39.01 -11.09 -1.60
CA ASP A 199 40.48 -11.24 -1.59
C ASP A 199 40.93 -12.69 -1.41
N LYS A 200 40.06 -13.50 -0.79
CA LYS A 200 40.26 -14.93 -0.58
C LYS A 200 39.05 -15.69 -1.11
N PRO A 201 39.22 -16.90 -1.67
CA PRO A 201 38.10 -17.74 -2.03
C PRO A 201 37.14 -17.93 -0.85
N ILE A 202 35.83 -17.82 -1.10
CA ILE A 202 34.80 -18.07 -0.10
C ILE A 202 34.64 -19.59 0.05
N GLU A 203 34.96 -20.12 1.24
CA GLU A 203 34.69 -21.52 1.58
C GLU A 203 33.18 -21.79 1.59
N ASN A 204 32.76 -22.92 1.02
CA ASN A 204 31.35 -23.34 0.93
C ASN A 204 30.40 -22.33 0.25
N GLU A 205 30.91 -21.54 -0.70
CA GLU A 205 30.09 -20.63 -1.48
C GLU A 205 28.97 -21.35 -2.24
N PRO A 206 27.70 -20.90 -2.14
CA PRO A 206 26.60 -21.45 -2.90
C PRO A 206 26.87 -21.39 -4.42
N ALA A 207 26.64 -22.49 -5.14
CA ALA A 207 26.92 -22.59 -6.57
C ALA A 207 26.26 -21.47 -7.40
N ARG A 208 25.06 -21.00 -7.01
CA ARG A 208 24.38 -19.88 -7.66
C ARG A 208 25.17 -18.57 -7.59
N MET A 209 25.78 -18.29 -6.42
CA MET A 209 26.55 -17.06 -6.22
C MET A 209 27.87 -17.14 -6.97
N ARG A 210 28.50 -18.32 -6.95
CA ARG A 210 29.70 -18.60 -7.76
C ARG A 210 29.44 -18.40 -9.25
N GLN A 211 28.40 -19.02 -9.79
CA GLN A 211 28.05 -18.90 -11.21
C GLN A 211 27.77 -17.44 -11.60
N LYS A 212 26.95 -16.72 -10.82
CA LYS A 212 26.60 -15.33 -11.13
C LYS A 212 27.82 -14.41 -11.00
N ARG A 213 28.67 -14.66 -10.01
CA ARG A 213 29.98 -14.01 -9.92
C ARG A 213 30.80 -14.30 -11.17
N ASP A 214 30.92 -15.55 -11.61
CA ASP A 214 31.76 -15.91 -12.76
C ASP A 214 31.23 -15.32 -14.08
N GLU A 215 29.91 -15.15 -14.22
CA GLU A 215 29.28 -14.44 -15.36
C GLU A 215 29.67 -12.95 -15.39
N ILE A 216 29.61 -12.29 -14.23
CA ILE A 216 29.86 -10.84 -14.07
C ILE A 216 31.36 -10.52 -13.96
N ALA A 217 32.15 -11.44 -13.42
CA ALA A 217 33.53 -11.20 -13.03
C ALA A 217 34.52 -11.41 -14.17
N ALA A 218 35.42 -10.44 -14.29
CA ALA A 218 36.58 -10.44 -15.16
C ALA A 218 37.78 -11.21 -14.53
N HIS A 219 37.58 -12.35 -13.88
CA HIS A 219 38.71 -13.05 -13.25
C HIS A 219 39.77 -13.50 -14.27
N VAL A 220 39.34 -13.77 -15.51
CA VAL A 220 40.20 -14.19 -16.60
C VAL A 220 40.37 -13.04 -17.58
N ILE A 221 41.61 -12.57 -17.72
CA ILE A 221 42.01 -11.66 -18.79
C ILE A 221 42.44 -12.53 -19.96
N PRO A 222 41.69 -12.54 -21.10
CA PRO A 222 42.09 -13.32 -22.26
C PRO A 222 43.48 -12.93 -22.75
N GLU A 223 44.26 -13.92 -23.16
CA GLU A 223 45.61 -13.70 -23.68
C GLU A 223 45.57 -12.69 -24.85
N GLY A 224 46.49 -11.72 -24.83
CA GLY A 224 46.54 -10.63 -25.81
C GLY A 224 45.56 -9.47 -25.59
N THR A 225 44.70 -9.51 -24.57
CA THR A 225 43.76 -8.41 -24.27
C THR A 225 44.27 -7.54 -23.12
N ALA A 226 44.22 -6.21 -23.27
CA ALA A 226 44.60 -5.30 -22.21
C ALA A 226 43.61 -5.39 -21.01
N PRO A 227 44.10 -5.43 -19.75
CA PRO A 227 43.23 -5.53 -18.56
C PRO A 227 42.12 -4.47 -18.50
N ARG A 228 42.43 -3.24 -18.92
CA ARG A 228 41.48 -2.13 -18.97
C ARG A 228 40.36 -2.35 -20.00
N GLU A 229 40.65 -3.03 -21.10
CA GLU A 229 39.64 -3.34 -22.12
C GLU A 229 38.69 -4.44 -21.65
N VAL A 230 39.20 -5.45 -20.93
CA VAL A 230 38.36 -6.43 -20.23
C VAL A 230 37.46 -5.74 -19.21
N ALA A 231 38.00 -4.79 -18.42
CA ALA A 231 37.21 -4.00 -17.49
C ALA A 231 36.08 -3.24 -18.18
N ARG A 232 36.35 -2.60 -19.32
CA ARG A 232 35.34 -1.90 -20.14
C ARG A 232 34.23 -2.86 -20.58
N GLN A 233 34.58 -4.01 -21.15
CA GLN A 233 33.61 -4.98 -21.67
C GLN A 233 32.69 -5.53 -20.57
N LYS A 234 33.21 -5.70 -19.35
CA LYS A 234 32.46 -6.24 -18.22
C LYS A 234 31.63 -5.18 -17.48
N LEU A 235 32.13 -3.94 -17.39
CA LEU A 235 31.42 -2.84 -16.74
C LEU A 235 30.31 -2.24 -17.62
N ALA A 236 30.42 -2.26 -18.95
CA ALA A 236 29.43 -1.61 -19.82
C ALA A 236 27.99 -2.14 -19.64
N PRO A 237 27.73 -3.47 -19.63
CA PRO A 237 26.39 -4.01 -19.37
C PRO A 237 25.89 -3.70 -17.95
N LEU A 238 26.80 -3.69 -16.96
CA LEU A 238 26.47 -3.35 -15.57
C LEU A 238 26.02 -1.89 -15.46
N VAL A 239 26.75 -0.95 -16.06
CA VAL A 239 26.40 0.48 -16.05
C VAL A 239 25.06 0.70 -16.74
N ARG A 240 24.81 0.04 -17.87
CA ARG A 240 23.51 0.09 -18.56
C ARG A 240 22.35 -0.33 -17.65
N ARG A 241 22.46 -1.49 -16.99
CA ARG A 241 21.40 -1.98 -16.09
C ARG A 241 21.28 -1.13 -14.81
N ALA A 242 22.41 -0.74 -14.22
CA ALA A 242 22.45 0.10 -13.02
C ALA A 242 21.78 1.46 -13.24
N PHE A 243 22.05 2.10 -14.38
CA PHE A 243 21.48 3.42 -14.71
C PHE A 243 20.16 3.35 -15.45
N ARG A 244 19.71 2.12 -15.78
CA ARG A 244 18.38 1.83 -16.34
C ARG A 244 18.15 2.48 -17.70
N ARG A 245 19.23 2.80 -18.42
CA ARG A 245 19.22 3.44 -19.74
C ARG A 245 20.48 3.10 -20.54
N PRO A 246 20.50 3.35 -21.87
CA PRO A 246 21.71 3.32 -22.65
C PRO A 246 22.82 4.17 -22.02
N VAL A 247 24.05 3.66 -22.05
CA VAL A 247 25.23 4.35 -21.53
C VAL A 247 25.61 5.46 -22.50
N GLU A 248 25.75 6.68 -22.00
CA GLU A 248 26.13 7.82 -22.83
C GLU A 248 27.61 7.74 -23.26
N PRO A 249 27.99 8.33 -24.42
CA PRO A 249 29.39 8.40 -24.82
C PRO A 249 30.27 9.03 -23.74
N GLY A 250 31.36 8.34 -23.36
CA GLY A 250 32.30 8.78 -22.32
C GLY A 250 31.80 8.63 -20.87
N GLU A 251 30.55 8.19 -20.64
CA GLU A 251 30.01 7.99 -19.29
C GLU A 251 30.75 6.85 -18.57
N LEU A 252 30.99 5.74 -19.26
CA LEU A 252 31.76 4.62 -18.72
C LEU A 252 33.21 4.99 -18.40
N ASP A 253 33.80 5.92 -19.17
CA ASP A 253 35.20 6.32 -18.98
C ASP A 253 35.42 7.00 -17.62
N ARG A 254 34.39 7.63 -17.03
CA ARG A 254 34.44 8.19 -15.67
C ARG A 254 34.69 7.11 -14.62
N TYR A 255 34.07 5.94 -14.77
CA TYR A 255 34.25 4.81 -13.85
C TYR A 255 35.53 4.03 -14.17
N LEU A 256 35.93 3.95 -15.44
CA LEU A 256 37.24 3.40 -15.81
C LEU A 256 38.40 4.28 -15.30
N ALA A 257 38.21 5.58 -15.12
CA ALA A 257 39.22 6.42 -14.47
C ALA A 257 39.45 6.03 -12.99
N LEU A 258 38.44 5.49 -12.29
CA LEU A 258 38.61 4.92 -10.95
C LEU A 258 39.43 3.63 -11.01
N TYR A 259 39.14 2.75 -11.97
CA TYR A 259 39.95 1.57 -12.27
C TYR A 259 41.42 1.97 -12.54
N ASP A 260 41.65 2.97 -13.39
CA ASP A 260 42.98 3.43 -13.78
C ASP A 260 43.76 3.96 -12.56
N ARG A 261 43.10 4.65 -11.61
CA ARG A 261 43.72 5.12 -10.37
C ARG A 261 44.20 3.99 -9.46
N ALA A 262 43.44 2.90 -9.35
CA ALA A 262 43.86 1.73 -8.57
C ALA A 262 45.09 1.07 -9.22
N VAL A 263 45.07 0.87 -10.53
CA VAL A 263 46.20 0.30 -11.28
C VAL A 263 47.45 1.18 -11.16
N GLN A 264 47.32 2.50 -11.23
CA GLN A 264 48.43 3.45 -11.03
C GLN A 264 49.07 3.36 -9.64
N ARG A 265 48.33 2.92 -8.62
CA ARG A 265 48.84 2.66 -7.27
C ARG A 265 49.53 1.29 -7.13
N GLY A 266 49.59 0.51 -8.22
CA GLY A 266 50.12 -0.85 -8.21
C GLY A 266 49.11 -1.90 -7.72
N GLU A 267 47.83 -1.56 -7.61
CA GLU A 267 46.79 -2.51 -7.20
C GLU A 267 46.41 -3.47 -8.35
N SER A 268 45.78 -4.60 -8.00
CA SER A 268 45.42 -5.64 -8.96
C SER A 268 44.28 -5.21 -9.89
N HIS A 269 44.10 -5.94 -11.00
CA HIS A 269 42.95 -5.77 -11.89
C HIS A 269 41.61 -5.83 -11.13
N LEU A 270 41.48 -6.78 -10.19
CA LEU A 270 40.28 -6.93 -9.37
C LEU A 270 40.06 -5.75 -8.42
N ALA A 271 41.13 -5.21 -7.83
CA ALA A 271 41.03 -4.01 -7.01
C ALA A 271 40.54 -2.80 -7.83
N GLY A 272 41.02 -2.64 -9.06
CA GLY A 272 40.50 -1.63 -9.99
C GLY A 272 39.03 -1.85 -10.35
N MET A 273 38.60 -3.10 -10.57
CA MET A 273 37.19 -3.44 -10.83
C MET A 273 36.29 -3.09 -9.64
N ARG A 274 36.73 -3.40 -8.41
CA ARG A 274 36.01 -3.04 -7.17
C ARG A 274 35.83 -1.55 -7.06
N LEU A 275 36.90 -0.77 -7.26
CA LEU A 275 36.84 0.69 -7.13
C LEU A 275 35.92 1.33 -8.18
N ALA A 276 35.93 0.81 -9.42
CA ALA A 276 34.99 1.24 -10.45
C ALA A 276 33.54 0.90 -10.09
N LEU A 277 33.27 -0.31 -9.59
CA LEU A 277 31.93 -0.74 -9.16
C LEU A 277 31.42 0.08 -7.98
N GLN A 278 32.26 0.37 -6.99
CA GLN A 278 31.90 1.26 -5.88
C GLN A 278 31.42 2.62 -6.42
N GLY A 279 32.16 3.21 -7.36
CA GLY A 279 31.77 4.46 -8.03
C GLY A 279 30.41 4.37 -8.74
N ILE A 280 30.10 3.24 -9.37
CA ILE A 280 28.80 3.00 -10.03
C ILE A 280 27.67 2.93 -8.97
N LEU A 281 27.87 2.19 -7.88
CA LEU A 281 26.85 1.96 -6.85
C LEU A 281 26.58 3.16 -5.93
N VAL A 282 27.46 4.18 -5.94
CA VAL A 282 27.23 5.46 -5.25
C VAL A 282 26.91 6.60 -6.22
N SER A 283 26.82 6.32 -7.52
CA SER A 283 26.48 7.31 -8.53
C SER A 283 25.04 7.81 -8.35
N PRO A 284 24.77 9.11 -8.55
CA PRO A 284 23.39 9.62 -8.58
C PRO A 284 22.49 8.86 -9.57
N HIS A 285 23.03 8.37 -10.69
CA HIS A 285 22.26 7.60 -11.67
C HIS A 285 21.85 6.20 -11.17
N PHE A 286 22.57 5.65 -10.19
CA PHE A 286 22.17 4.42 -9.50
C PHE A 286 21.31 4.70 -8.26
N LEU A 287 21.66 5.72 -7.48
CA LEU A 287 20.98 6.03 -6.23
C LEU A 287 19.61 6.68 -6.43
N PHE A 288 19.35 7.33 -7.57
CA PHE A 288 18.11 8.04 -7.84
C PHE A 288 17.39 7.51 -9.08
N LEU A 289 16.06 7.64 -9.07
CA LEU A 289 15.26 7.54 -10.29
C LEU A 289 15.47 8.82 -11.10
N ALA A 290 16.48 8.78 -11.97
CA ALA A 290 16.84 9.90 -12.81
C ALA A 290 15.80 10.10 -13.92
N GLU A 291 15.20 11.28 -13.94
CA GLU A 291 14.21 11.67 -14.94
C GLU A 291 14.67 12.98 -15.59
N PRO A 292 14.94 13.02 -16.92
CA PRO A 292 15.60 14.15 -17.58
C PRO A 292 14.84 15.48 -17.42
N GLU A 293 15.49 16.50 -16.86
CA GLU A 293 14.88 17.81 -16.67
C GLU A 293 14.70 18.55 -18.01
N PRO A 294 13.47 18.96 -18.35
CA PRO A 294 13.20 19.69 -19.58
C PRO A 294 13.68 21.14 -19.49
N GLU A 295 14.04 21.73 -20.63
CA GLU A 295 14.49 23.14 -20.70
C GLU A 295 13.42 24.16 -20.33
N LYS A 296 12.14 23.76 -20.26
CA LYS A 296 11.01 24.65 -19.97
C LYS A 296 10.19 24.06 -18.83
N GLU A 297 9.61 24.95 -18.04
CA GLU A 297 8.59 24.57 -17.07
C GLU A 297 7.36 24.04 -17.81
N GLY A 298 6.78 22.94 -17.33
CA GLY A 298 5.60 22.36 -17.96
C GLY A 298 5.32 20.93 -17.53
N ILE A 299 4.26 20.36 -18.11
CA ILE A 299 3.90 18.96 -17.96
C ILE A 299 4.48 18.17 -19.14
N TYR A 300 5.17 17.08 -18.85
CA TYR A 300 5.87 16.27 -19.83
C TYR A 300 5.53 14.79 -19.64
N ALA A 301 5.36 14.08 -20.75
CA ALA A 301 5.37 12.62 -20.74
C ALA A 301 6.76 12.12 -20.31
N LEU A 302 6.78 11.04 -19.55
CA LEU A 302 8.03 10.36 -19.21
C LEU A 302 8.58 9.66 -20.45
N PRO A 303 9.88 9.83 -20.75
CA PRO A 303 10.55 8.99 -21.72
C PRO A 303 10.51 7.52 -21.31
N ASP A 304 10.69 6.62 -22.28
CA ASP A 304 10.52 5.18 -22.09
C ASP A 304 11.41 4.58 -20.98
N HIS A 305 12.69 4.98 -20.86
CA HIS A 305 13.59 4.45 -19.82
C HIS A 305 13.18 4.87 -18.39
N PRO A 306 12.90 6.16 -18.10
CA PRO A 306 12.25 6.56 -16.86
C PRO A 306 10.93 5.84 -16.56
N LEU A 307 10.08 5.63 -17.57
CA LEU A 307 8.81 4.91 -17.39
C LEU A 307 9.05 3.43 -17.04
N ALA A 308 9.97 2.76 -17.73
CA ALA A 308 10.42 1.40 -17.40
C ALA A 308 10.93 1.30 -15.96
N ALA A 309 11.78 2.24 -15.54
CA ALA A 309 12.29 2.29 -14.17
C ALA A 309 11.16 2.46 -13.16
N ARG A 310 10.16 3.32 -13.43
CA ARG A 310 9.02 3.54 -12.55
C ARG A 310 8.14 2.28 -12.42
N ILE A 311 7.87 1.58 -13.52
CA ILE A 311 7.12 0.30 -13.50
C ILE A 311 7.88 -0.77 -12.70
N ALA A 312 9.18 -0.90 -12.91
CA ALA A 312 10.01 -1.87 -12.18
C ALA A 312 10.08 -1.59 -10.68
N MET A 313 10.20 -0.31 -10.28
CA MET A 313 10.20 0.06 -8.87
C MET A 313 8.83 -0.19 -8.21
N PHE A 314 7.75 0.08 -8.93
CA PHE A 314 6.40 -0.21 -8.44
C PHE A 314 6.17 -1.73 -8.25
N LEU A 315 6.44 -2.56 -9.25
CA LEU A 315 6.08 -3.98 -9.21
C LEU A 315 7.11 -4.86 -8.51
N TRP A 316 8.39 -4.55 -8.66
CA TRP A 316 9.50 -5.39 -8.19
C TRP A 316 10.36 -4.71 -7.12
N SER A 317 10.16 -3.41 -6.87
CA SER A 317 11.04 -2.61 -6.00
C SER A 317 12.51 -2.85 -6.34
N SER A 318 12.82 -2.89 -7.63
CA SER A 318 14.13 -3.26 -8.18
C SER A 318 14.29 -2.74 -9.61
N LEU A 319 15.42 -3.10 -10.25
CA LEU A 319 15.76 -2.71 -11.61
C LEU A 319 14.80 -3.32 -12.66
N PRO A 320 14.50 -2.59 -13.76
CA PRO A 320 13.92 -3.18 -14.96
C PRO A 320 14.84 -4.28 -15.49
N ASP A 321 14.23 -5.33 -16.03
CA ASP A 321 14.98 -6.41 -16.70
C ASP A 321 15.27 -6.08 -18.16
N ASP A 322 16.01 -6.97 -18.81
CA ASP A 322 16.48 -6.75 -20.18
C ASP A 322 15.31 -6.69 -21.18
N GLU A 323 14.21 -7.41 -20.94
CA GLU A 323 13.00 -7.33 -21.78
C GLU A 323 12.34 -5.94 -21.68
N LEU A 324 12.13 -5.44 -20.46
CA LEU A 324 11.54 -4.11 -20.26
C LEU A 324 12.46 -2.99 -20.78
N LEU A 325 13.77 -3.13 -20.62
CA LEU A 325 14.76 -2.19 -21.17
C LEU A 325 14.83 -2.26 -22.71
N ALA A 326 14.66 -3.43 -23.31
CA ALA A 326 14.61 -3.57 -24.77
C ALA A 326 13.33 -2.93 -25.35
N ALA A 327 12.19 -3.09 -24.67
CA ALA A 327 10.97 -2.38 -25.04
C ALA A 327 11.14 -0.85 -24.93
N ALA A 328 11.88 -0.38 -23.92
CA ALA A 328 12.21 1.03 -23.77
C ALA A 328 13.16 1.55 -24.85
N ASP A 329 14.20 0.78 -25.21
CA ASP A 329 15.12 1.13 -26.30
C ASP A 329 14.39 1.25 -27.65
N ALA A 330 13.37 0.42 -27.86
CA ALA A 330 12.54 0.42 -29.06
C ALA A 330 11.43 1.49 -29.04
N GLY A 331 11.29 2.27 -27.96
CA GLY A 331 10.27 3.31 -27.83
C GLY A 331 8.83 2.78 -27.75
N LEU A 332 8.65 1.55 -27.26
CA LEU A 332 7.36 0.86 -27.28
C LEU A 332 6.50 1.15 -26.04
N LEU A 333 7.07 1.69 -24.95
CA LEU A 333 6.38 1.85 -23.67
C LEU A 333 5.41 3.05 -23.64
N GLN A 334 5.28 3.77 -24.74
CA GLN A 334 4.21 4.74 -24.94
C GLN A 334 2.88 4.09 -25.39
N SER A 335 2.93 2.82 -25.82
CA SER A 335 1.74 2.05 -26.21
C SER A 335 1.05 1.42 -25.00
N ASP A 336 -0.26 1.65 -24.87
CA ASP A 336 -1.09 1.03 -23.82
C ASP A 336 -1.03 -0.51 -23.88
N ASP A 337 -0.95 -1.09 -25.07
CA ASP A 337 -0.92 -2.55 -25.26
C ASP A 337 0.42 -3.15 -24.81
N GLU A 338 1.53 -2.47 -25.08
CA GLU A 338 2.84 -2.94 -24.59
C GLU A 338 2.94 -2.77 -23.08
N LEU A 339 2.40 -1.67 -22.51
CA LEU A 339 2.36 -1.47 -21.06
C LEU A 339 1.57 -2.58 -20.36
N LYS A 340 0.37 -2.93 -20.85
CA LYS A 340 -0.42 -4.05 -20.30
C LYS A 340 0.32 -5.38 -20.39
N LYS A 341 0.93 -5.66 -21.55
CA LYS A 341 1.74 -6.87 -21.75
C LYS A 341 2.88 -6.96 -20.74
N GLN A 342 3.62 -5.87 -20.52
CA GLN A 342 4.70 -5.84 -19.54
C GLN A 342 4.19 -5.97 -18.11
N VAL A 343 3.09 -5.30 -17.74
CA VAL A 343 2.45 -5.46 -16.42
C VAL A 343 2.06 -6.91 -16.16
N HIS A 344 1.36 -7.55 -17.10
CA HIS A 344 0.94 -8.96 -16.99
C HIS A 344 2.14 -9.89 -16.75
N ARG A 345 3.16 -9.78 -17.60
CA ARG A 345 4.40 -10.56 -17.47
C ARG A 345 5.08 -10.33 -16.14
N MET A 346 5.21 -9.07 -15.74
CA MET A 346 5.94 -8.69 -14.53
C MET A 346 5.23 -9.13 -13.24
N LEU A 347 3.89 -9.17 -13.22
CA LEU A 347 3.12 -9.69 -12.10
C LEU A 347 3.29 -11.21 -11.92
N GLN A 348 3.60 -11.94 -12.99
CA GLN A 348 3.87 -13.39 -12.94
C GLN A 348 5.32 -13.72 -12.55
N ASP A 349 6.23 -12.74 -12.59
CA ASP A 349 7.63 -12.91 -12.20
C ASP A 349 7.75 -13.05 -10.67
N PRO A 350 8.61 -13.95 -10.14
CA PRO A 350 8.85 -14.09 -8.71
C PRO A 350 9.22 -12.78 -7.98
N ARG A 351 9.80 -11.80 -8.68
CA ARG A 351 10.12 -10.47 -8.11
C ARG A 351 8.87 -9.66 -7.74
N ALA A 352 7.70 -9.97 -8.31
CA ALA A 352 6.43 -9.36 -7.91
C ALA A 352 6.04 -9.65 -6.45
N ARG A 353 6.74 -10.59 -5.80
CA ARG A 353 6.68 -10.77 -4.35
C ARG A 353 6.95 -9.46 -3.58
N ALA A 354 7.67 -8.50 -4.17
CA ALA A 354 7.86 -7.17 -3.60
C ALA A 354 6.56 -6.43 -3.25
N LEU A 355 5.44 -6.69 -3.95
CA LEU A 355 4.12 -6.15 -3.57
C LEU A 355 3.65 -6.66 -2.20
N GLY A 356 4.03 -7.88 -1.84
CA GLY A 356 3.80 -8.43 -0.51
C GLY A 356 4.84 -7.96 0.51
N ASP A 357 6.12 -8.05 0.17
CA ASP A 357 7.21 -7.76 1.10
C ASP A 357 7.34 -6.25 1.43
N ASN A 358 6.95 -5.36 0.51
CA ASN A 358 7.07 -3.91 0.69
C ASN A 358 5.72 -3.21 0.82
N PHE A 359 4.84 -3.33 -0.17
CA PHE A 359 3.56 -2.60 -0.16
C PHE A 359 2.65 -3.10 0.96
N ALA A 360 2.39 -4.41 1.04
CA ALA A 360 1.48 -4.96 2.06
C ALA A 360 2.01 -4.78 3.47
N MET A 361 3.33 -4.97 3.69
CA MET A 361 3.94 -4.80 5.01
C MET A 361 3.84 -3.36 5.51
N GLN A 362 4.00 -2.36 4.63
CA GLN A 362 3.85 -0.95 4.98
C GLN A 362 2.39 -0.55 5.14
N TRP A 363 1.53 -0.92 4.19
CA TRP A 363 0.09 -0.59 4.28
C TRP A 363 -0.53 -1.15 5.56
N LEU A 364 -0.30 -2.43 5.86
CA LEU A 364 -0.93 -3.05 7.02
C LEU A 364 -0.18 -2.78 8.35
N GLY A 365 0.90 -2.00 8.33
CA GLY A 365 1.68 -1.64 9.52
C GLY A 365 2.44 -2.82 10.16
N LEU A 366 2.92 -3.77 9.36
CA LEU A 366 3.46 -5.06 9.82
C LEU A 366 4.98 -5.08 10.00
N ASN A 367 5.70 -4.08 9.49
CA ASN A 367 7.17 -3.98 9.64
C ASN A 367 7.69 -4.11 11.10
N PRO A 368 7.01 -3.57 12.13
CA PRO A 368 7.42 -3.71 13.53
C PRO A 368 7.35 -5.14 14.09
N LEU A 369 6.64 -6.08 13.44
CA LEU A 369 6.37 -7.41 13.97
C LEU A 369 7.64 -8.24 14.16
N GLY A 370 7.88 -8.70 15.39
CA GLY A 370 9.06 -9.48 15.76
C GLY A 370 10.32 -8.65 16.00
N THR A 371 10.26 -7.34 15.75
CA THR A 371 11.34 -6.38 16.03
C THR A 371 10.97 -5.52 17.23
N THR A 372 10.23 -4.43 17.01
CA THR A 372 9.80 -3.49 18.05
C THR A 372 8.44 -3.85 18.64
N VAL A 373 7.59 -4.58 17.91
CA VAL A 373 6.35 -5.17 18.44
C VAL A 373 6.58 -6.64 18.74
N ARG A 374 6.64 -6.96 20.03
CA ARG A 374 6.83 -8.32 20.55
C ARG A 374 5.89 -8.57 21.75
N PRO A 375 5.10 -9.65 21.73
CA PRO A 375 4.46 -10.20 22.92
C PRO A 375 5.46 -10.47 24.05
N ASP A 376 4.98 -10.40 25.29
CA ASP A 376 5.79 -10.71 26.46
C ASP A 376 6.22 -12.19 26.44
N PRO A 377 7.52 -12.51 26.54
CA PRO A 377 8.01 -13.87 26.39
C PRO A 377 7.65 -14.78 27.57
N ASN A 378 7.37 -14.24 28.76
CA ASN A 378 6.93 -15.06 29.90
C ASN A 378 5.48 -15.49 29.72
N ARG A 379 4.64 -14.60 29.17
CA ARG A 379 3.23 -14.89 28.91
C ARG A 379 2.98 -15.67 27.62
N PHE A 380 3.80 -15.40 26.58
CA PHE A 380 3.68 -16.01 25.25
C PHE A 380 5.02 -16.65 24.83
N PRO A 381 5.47 -17.72 25.52
CA PRO A 381 6.76 -18.37 25.21
C PRO A 381 6.79 -18.98 23.80
N ASP A 382 5.64 -19.29 23.23
CA ASP A 382 5.50 -19.81 21.87
C ASP A 382 5.78 -18.75 20.78
N PHE A 383 5.82 -17.46 21.14
CA PHE A 383 6.13 -16.39 20.20
C PHE A 383 7.64 -16.28 19.98
N THR A 384 8.14 -16.98 18.96
CA THR A 384 9.55 -16.95 18.58
C THR A 384 9.82 -16.03 17.38
N ASN A 385 11.10 -15.78 17.08
CA ASN A 385 11.49 -15.03 15.88
C ASN A 385 11.07 -15.78 14.60
N GLU A 386 11.12 -17.10 14.62
CA GLU A 386 10.70 -17.98 13.52
C GLU A 386 9.19 -17.86 13.29
N LEU A 387 8.38 -17.83 14.35
CA LEU A 387 6.94 -17.61 14.23
C LEU A 387 6.65 -16.21 13.68
N ALA A 388 7.31 -15.16 14.18
CA ALA A 388 7.15 -13.81 13.66
C ALA A 388 7.56 -13.68 12.18
N ALA A 389 8.60 -14.41 11.75
CA ALA A 389 8.99 -14.50 10.34
C ALA A 389 7.93 -15.24 9.52
N ALA A 390 7.37 -16.35 10.02
CA ALA A 390 6.32 -17.10 9.36
C ALA A 390 5.03 -16.28 9.20
N MET A 391 4.62 -15.52 10.23
CA MET A 391 3.48 -14.62 10.17
C MET A 391 3.64 -13.53 9.09
N ARG A 392 4.81 -12.90 8.99
CA ARG A 392 5.09 -11.91 7.92
C ARG A 392 5.09 -12.57 6.54
N ALA A 393 5.69 -13.75 6.44
CA ALA A 393 5.78 -14.49 5.19
C ALA A 393 4.40 -14.98 4.69
N GLU A 394 3.44 -15.28 5.58
CA GLU A 394 2.04 -15.55 5.20
C GLU A 394 1.46 -14.34 4.47
N THR A 395 1.48 -13.16 5.10
CA THR A 395 0.90 -11.95 4.52
C THR A 395 1.57 -11.59 3.20
N ALA A 396 2.91 -11.59 3.16
CA ALA A 396 3.65 -11.28 1.94
C ALA A 396 3.34 -12.26 0.80
N THR A 397 3.27 -13.57 1.10
CA THR A 397 2.93 -14.58 0.10
C THR A 397 1.48 -14.45 -0.35
N TYR A 398 0.56 -14.14 0.57
CA TYR A 398 -0.85 -13.93 0.27
C TYR A 398 -1.04 -12.82 -0.76
N PHE A 399 -0.44 -11.65 -0.54
CA PHE A 399 -0.47 -10.54 -1.50
C PHE A 399 0.21 -10.90 -2.81
N ALA A 400 1.44 -11.44 -2.76
CA ALA A 400 2.18 -11.83 -3.96
C ALA A 400 1.35 -12.75 -4.87
N ARG A 401 0.70 -13.76 -4.28
CA ARG A 401 -0.15 -14.72 -5.02
C ARG A 401 -1.45 -14.10 -5.48
N LEU A 402 -2.07 -13.22 -4.69
CA LEU A 402 -3.28 -12.51 -5.08
C LEU A 402 -3.08 -11.71 -6.38
N PHE A 403 -1.93 -11.02 -6.51
CA PHE A 403 -1.58 -10.29 -7.74
C PHE A 403 -1.13 -11.22 -8.87
N ALA A 404 -0.21 -12.16 -8.60
CA ALA A 404 0.34 -13.05 -9.63
C ALA A 404 -0.70 -14.00 -10.25
N GLU A 405 -1.67 -14.46 -9.47
CA GLU A 405 -2.76 -15.35 -9.92
C GLU A 405 -4.00 -14.56 -10.39
N ASN A 406 -3.92 -13.23 -10.45
CA ASN A 406 -5.02 -12.33 -10.80
C ASN A 406 -6.34 -12.69 -10.07
N ARG A 407 -6.24 -12.81 -8.73
CA ARG A 407 -7.36 -13.12 -7.84
C ARG A 407 -8.22 -11.87 -7.62
N SER A 408 -9.41 -12.05 -7.03
CA SER A 408 -10.24 -10.89 -6.68
C SER A 408 -9.66 -10.20 -5.45
N LEU A 409 -9.52 -8.87 -5.48
CA LEU A 409 -9.06 -8.08 -4.33
C LEU A 409 -10.03 -8.19 -3.14
N VAL A 410 -11.28 -8.60 -3.38
CA VAL A 410 -12.27 -8.88 -2.32
C VAL A 410 -11.79 -10.01 -1.40
N GLU A 411 -10.94 -10.93 -1.89
CA GLU A 411 -10.38 -12.02 -1.11
C GLU A 411 -9.45 -11.54 0.02
N LEU A 412 -9.04 -10.27 0.02
CA LEU A 412 -8.37 -9.67 1.18
C LEU A 412 -9.27 -9.62 2.42
N LEU A 413 -10.60 -9.51 2.24
CA LEU A 413 -11.55 -9.47 3.34
C LEU A 413 -11.93 -10.86 3.85
N ASP A 414 -12.16 -11.79 2.92
CA ASP A 414 -12.49 -13.16 3.24
C ASP A 414 -12.07 -14.13 2.13
N SER A 415 -11.50 -15.26 2.53
CA SER A 415 -11.06 -16.30 1.63
C SER A 415 -11.16 -17.67 2.31
N ASP A 416 -11.33 -18.70 1.50
CA ASP A 416 -11.39 -20.11 1.93
C ASP A 416 -10.00 -20.77 1.92
N TYR A 417 -8.93 -19.98 1.95
CA TYR A 417 -7.55 -20.46 1.99
C TYR A 417 -6.62 -19.47 2.68
N THR A 418 -5.45 -19.97 3.09
CA THR A 418 -4.30 -19.13 3.44
C THR A 418 -3.00 -19.80 3.00
N TYR A 419 -1.86 -19.17 3.28
CA TYR A 419 -0.53 -19.73 3.06
C TYR A 419 0.18 -19.95 4.39
N VAL A 420 0.61 -21.18 4.65
CA VAL A 420 1.32 -21.55 5.87
C VAL A 420 2.55 -22.40 5.54
N ASN A 421 3.58 -22.27 6.37
CA ASN A 421 4.67 -23.23 6.47
C ASN A 421 4.49 -24.08 7.74
N GLU A 422 5.42 -24.98 8.04
CA GLU A 422 5.28 -25.91 9.18
C GLU A 422 5.02 -25.19 10.51
N VAL A 423 5.76 -24.12 10.78
CA VAL A 423 5.64 -23.32 12.00
C VAL A 423 4.26 -22.71 12.14
N LEU A 424 3.76 -22.08 11.08
CA LEU A 424 2.47 -21.38 11.12
C LEU A 424 1.27 -22.34 11.08
N ALA A 425 1.38 -23.47 10.36
CA ALA A 425 0.34 -24.49 10.35
C ALA A 425 0.11 -25.06 11.75
N ARG A 426 1.20 -25.38 12.47
CA ARG A 426 1.16 -25.81 13.87
C ARG A 426 0.53 -24.73 14.77
N HIS A 427 0.94 -23.48 14.59
CA HIS A 427 0.40 -22.34 15.35
C HIS A 427 -1.10 -22.13 15.14
N TYR A 428 -1.59 -22.34 13.91
CA TYR A 428 -3.01 -22.21 13.59
C TYR A 428 -3.85 -23.45 13.90
N GLY A 429 -3.23 -24.59 14.19
CA GLY A 429 -3.93 -25.88 14.33
C GLY A 429 -4.47 -26.41 13.00
N LEU A 430 -3.83 -26.05 11.88
CA LEU A 430 -4.17 -26.52 10.53
C LEU A 430 -3.49 -27.87 10.24
N PRO A 431 -3.93 -28.61 9.19
CA PRO A 431 -3.25 -29.81 8.75
C PRO A 431 -1.75 -29.62 8.58
N GLU A 432 -0.97 -30.65 8.94
CA GLU A 432 0.48 -30.57 8.94
C GLU A 432 1.02 -30.34 7.52
N VAL A 433 1.87 -29.32 7.39
CA VAL A 433 2.66 -29.04 6.19
C VAL A 433 4.14 -29.14 6.57
N GLN A 434 4.98 -29.57 5.64
CA GLN A 434 6.41 -29.80 5.92
C GLN A 434 7.29 -28.69 5.34
N GLY A 435 8.31 -28.29 6.10
CA GLY A 435 9.35 -27.38 5.64
C GLY A 435 9.05 -25.89 5.83
N THR A 436 10.00 -25.07 5.36
CA THR A 436 10.01 -23.62 5.58
C THR A 436 9.21 -22.83 4.56
N GLU A 437 8.91 -23.44 3.41
CA GLU A 437 8.20 -22.82 2.29
C GLU A 437 6.71 -22.64 2.59
N MET A 438 6.14 -21.54 2.08
CA MET A 438 4.72 -21.23 2.23
C MET A 438 3.88 -22.05 1.25
N GLN A 439 2.93 -22.82 1.80
CA GLN A 439 2.05 -23.71 1.06
C GLN A 439 0.59 -23.25 1.21
N LYS A 440 -0.15 -23.27 0.10
CA LYS A 440 -1.58 -22.93 0.10
C LYS A 440 -2.36 -24.05 0.81
N VAL A 441 -3.15 -23.69 1.80
CA VAL A 441 -4.01 -24.62 2.56
C VAL A 441 -5.44 -24.11 2.54
N SER A 442 -6.39 -25.00 2.27
CA SER A 442 -7.82 -24.71 2.34
C SER A 442 -8.30 -24.59 3.79
N LEU A 443 -9.20 -23.64 4.03
CA LEU A 443 -9.81 -23.37 5.32
C LEU A 443 -11.27 -23.89 5.31
N SER A 444 -11.62 -24.70 6.31
CA SER A 444 -12.95 -25.31 6.41
C SER A 444 -13.97 -24.44 7.16
N ASP A 445 -13.51 -23.48 7.95
CA ASP A 445 -14.35 -22.50 8.63
C ASP A 445 -13.97 -21.08 8.20
N ARG A 446 -14.92 -20.14 8.33
CA ARG A 446 -14.74 -18.74 7.95
C ARG A 446 -14.17 -17.87 9.07
N THR A 447 -13.79 -18.46 10.21
CA THR A 447 -13.18 -17.70 11.32
C THR A 447 -11.77 -17.26 10.95
N ARG A 448 -11.04 -18.06 10.17
CA ARG A 448 -9.80 -17.67 9.47
C ARG A 448 -10.07 -17.38 8.00
N GLY A 449 -9.11 -16.74 7.32
CA GLY A 449 -9.20 -16.32 5.92
C GLY A 449 -9.25 -14.80 5.77
N GLY A 450 -8.73 -14.28 4.66
CA GLY A 450 -8.46 -12.85 4.49
C GLY A 450 -7.41 -12.30 5.46
N VAL A 451 -7.02 -11.03 5.27
CA VAL A 451 -5.92 -10.41 6.02
C VAL A 451 -6.29 -10.11 7.47
N LEU A 452 -7.57 -9.90 7.76
CA LEU A 452 -8.06 -9.49 9.08
C LEU A 452 -7.80 -10.51 10.19
N THR A 453 -7.65 -11.77 9.81
CA THR A 453 -7.55 -12.90 10.74
C THR A 453 -6.16 -13.56 10.73
N GLN A 454 -5.22 -12.96 10.00
CA GLN A 454 -3.82 -13.36 10.02
C GLN A 454 -3.20 -12.95 11.37
N ALA A 455 -2.36 -13.82 11.93
CA ALA A 455 -1.74 -13.55 13.22
C ALA A 455 -0.77 -12.38 13.19
N SER A 456 -0.21 -12.02 12.03
CA SER A 456 0.59 -10.81 11.86
C SER A 456 -0.21 -9.56 12.28
N VAL A 457 -1.40 -9.40 11.72
CA VAL A 457 -2.35 -8.30 12.01
C VAL A 457 -2.81 -8.36 13.47
N LEU A 458 -3.23 -9.53 13.94
CA LEU A 458 -3.77 -9.71 15.29
C LEU A 458 -2.72 -9.41 16.37
N THR A 459 -1.43 -9.63 16.07
CA THR A 459 -0.32 -9.33 16.96
C THR A 459 0.02 -7.83 16.98
N VAL A 460 0.15 -7.18 15.82
CA VAL A 460 0.50 -5.74 15.77
C VAL A 460 -0.58 -4.84 16.33
N SER A 461 -1.82 -5.31 16.33
CA SER A 461 -2.98 -4.63 16.90
C SER A 461 -3.27 -5.03 18.37
N SER A 462 -2.30 -5.62 19.07
CA SER A 462 -2.40 -6.01 20.49
C SER A 462 -1.29 -5.39 21.34
N TYR A 463 -1.46 -5.41 22.66
CA TYR A 463 -0.38 -5.07 23.60
C TYR A 463 0.48 -6.30 23.91
N PRO A 464 1.71 -6.12 24.42
CA PRO A 464 2.60 -7.25 24.72
C PRO A 464 1.99 -8.30 25.67
N LEU A 465 1.16 -7.87 26.61
CA LEU A 465 0.57 -8.74 27.63
C LEU A 465 -0.89 -9.14 27.35
N ARG A 466 -1.59 -8.48 26.42
CA ARG A 466 -3.05 -8.67 26.25
C ARG A 466 -3.58 -8.19 24.90
N THR A 467 -4.78 -8.63 24.55
CA THR A 467 -5.50 -8.13 23.37
C THR A 467 -5.91 -6.67 23.58
N SER A 468 -6.26 -6.00 22.49
CA SER A 468 -6.81 -4.65 22.53
C SER A 468 -7.91 -4.47 21.48
N PRO A 469 -9.20 -4.54 21.87
CA PRO A 469 -10.30 -4.21 20.96
C PRO A 469 -10.17 -2.81 20.37
N VAL A 470 -9.63 -1.87 21.15
CA VAL A 470 -9.36 -0.49 20.71
C VAL A 470 -8.36 -0.46 19.56
N LEU A 471 -7.19 -1.07 19.71
CA LEU A 471 -6.16 -1.07 18.65
C LEU A 471 -6.60 -1.88 17.42
N ARG A 472 -7.28 -3.02 17.62
CA ARG A 472 -7.86 -3.84 16.53
C ARG A 472 -8.91 -3.07 15.73
N GLY A 473 -9.85 -2.43 16.43
CA GLY A 473 -10.87 -1.60 15.82
C GLY A 473 -10.26 -0.40 15.09
N ARG A 474 -9.26 0.24 15.69
CA ARG A 474 -8.55 1.37 15.08
C ARG A 474 -7.86 0.94 13.80
N TRP A 475 -7.11 -0.16 13.84
CA TRP A 475 -6.42 -0.72 12.67
C TRP A 475 -7.42 -1.02 11.55
N LEU A 476 -8.58 -1.61 11.86
CA LEU A 476 -9.62 -1.88 10.87
C LEU A 476 -10.20 -0.59 10.27
N LEU A 477 -10.46 0.42 11.10
CA LEU A 477 -10.94 1.71 10.62
C LEU A 477 -9.92 2.42 9.73
N GLU A 478 -8.66 2.50 10.16
CA GLU A 478 -7.61 3.26 9.48
C GLU A 478 -7.07 2.53 8.26
N GLU A 479 -6.67 1.26 8.39
CA GLU A 479 -5.97 0.53 7.33
C GLU A 479 -6.91 -0.21 6.38
N ILE A 480 -8.09 -0.64 6.83
CA ILE A 480 -9.04 -1.39 5.97
C ILE A 480 -10.12 -0.46 5.42
N LEU A 481 -10.74 0.38 6.26
CA LEU A 481 -11.87 1.24 5.87
C LEU A 481 -11.46 2.67 5.48
N GLY A 482 -10.18 3.04 5.62
CA GLY A 482 -9.68 4.38 5.26
C GLY A 482 -10.28 5.53 6.07
N SER A 483 -10.79 5.25 7.26
CA SER A 483 -11.37 6.22 8.20
C SER A 483 -10.33 6.63 9.25
N ARG A 484 -10.04 7.93 9.37
CA ARG A 484 -9.10 8.43 10.40
C ARG A 484 -9.72 8.36 11.80
N VAL A 485 -8.94 7.93 12.79
CA VAL A 485 -9.29 8.01 14.20
C VAL A 485 -8.50 9.18 14.82
N PRO A 486 -9.15 10.19 15.40
CA PRO A 486 -8.44 11.31 16.01
C PRO A 486 -7.64 10.84 17.24
N PRO A 487 -6.56 11.56 17.60
CA PRO A 487 -5.82 11.24 18.83
C PRO A 487 -6.73 11.36 20.06
N PRO A 488 -6.46 10.59 21.13
CA PRO A 488 -7.25 10.66 22.34
C PRO A 488 -7.15 12.05 23.00
N PRO A 489 -8.20 12.51 23.70
CA PRO A 489 -8.15 13.77 24.44
C PRO A 489 -7.01 13.79 25.48
N PRO A 490 -6.39 14.95 25.76
CA PRO A 490 -5.37 15.07 26.80
C PRO A 490 -5.89 14.63 28.17
N GLY A 491 -5.06 13.91 28.93
CA GLY A 491 -5.34 13.58 30.34
C GLY A 491 -6.25 12.36 30.57
N VAL A 492 -6.60 11.60 29.53
CA VAL A 492 -7.31 10.32 29.69
C VAL A 492 -6.31 9.25 30.18
N PRO A 493 -6.48 8.66 31.38
CA PRO A 493 -5.58 7.61 31.86
C PRO A 493 -5.76 6.33 31.03
N PRO A 494 -4.69 5.53 30.84
CA PRO A 494 -4.79 4.25 30.17
C PRO A 494 -5.74 3.32 30.92
N LEU A 495 -6.39 2.40 30.18
CA LEU A 495 -7.19 1.35 30.81
C LEU A 495 -6.30 0.45 31.67
N PRO A 496 -6.74 0.07 32.89
CA PRO A 496 -5.96 -0.76 33.79
C PRO A 496 -5.40 -2.01 33.09
N THR A 497 -4.19 -2.39 33.46
CA THR A 497 -3.61 -3.67 33.03
C THR A 497 -4.11 -4.80 33.92
N GLU A 498 -4.07 -6.04 33.42
CA GLU A 498 -4.42 -7.21 34.25
C GLU A 498 -3.48 -7.25 35.48
N GLY A 499 -4.04 -7.24 36.69
CA GLY A 499 -3.31 -7.17 37.97
C GLY A 499 -3.35 -5.82 38.69
N GLU A 500 -3.80 -4.74 38.05
CA GLU A 500 -3.96 -3.42 38.69
C GLU A 500 -5.42 -3.20 39.16
N GLY A 501 -5.85 -3.90 40.21
CA GLY A 501 -7.13 -3.63 40.90
C GLY A 501 -8.41 -3.82 40.08
N SER A 502 -8.30 -4.33 38.85
CA SER A 502 -9.39 -4.58 37.89
C SER A 502 -9.78 -6.07 37.79
N GLU A 503 -9.45 -6.87 38.81
CA GLU A 503 -9.55 -8.33 38.76
C GLU A 503 -10.98 -8.87 38.54
N SER A 504 -12.03 -8.04 38.66
CA SER A 504 -13.42 -8.47 38.47
C SER A 504 -14.03 -8.18 37.09
N LEU A 505 -13.48 -7.26 36.28
CA LEU A 505 -14.07 -6.81 35.01
C LEU A 505 -13.25 -7.26 33.80
N SER A 506 -13.93 -7.88 32.83
CA SER A 506 -13.40 -8.18 31.51
C SER A 506 -13.05 -6.89 30.76
N ILE A 507 -12.17 -6.99 29.75
CA ILE A 507 -11.80 -5.84 28.90
C ILE A 507 -13.05 -5.20 28.25
N ARG A 508 -14.05 -6.00 27.90
CA ARG A 508 -15.34 -5.51 27.39
C ARG A 508 -16.07 -4.65 28.42
N GLU A 509 -16.26 -5.17 29.63
CA GLU A 509 -16.92 -4.43 30.73
C GLU A 509 -16.16 -3.14 31.06
N GLN A 510 -14.82 -3.17 31.02
CA GLN A 510 -13.98 -1.97 31.20
C GLN A 510 -14.21 -0.93 30.10
N LEU A 511 -14.28 -1.34 28.83
CA LEU A 511 -14.52 -0.46 27.70
C LEU A 511 -15.95 0.08 27.67
N GLU A 512 -16.95 -0.72 28.02
CA GLU A 512 -18.33 -0.27 28.16
C GLU A 512 -18.46 0.78 29.27
N LYS A 513 -17.78 0.58 30.40
CA LYS A 513 -17.67 1.60 31.44
C LYS A 513 -16.93 2.84 30.96
N HIS A 514 -15.83 2.69 30.21
CA HIS A 514 -15.09 3.82 29.64
C HIS A 514 -15.95 4.65 28.67
N ARG A 515 -16.78 3.97 27.87
CA ARG A 515 -17.72 4.57 26.90
C ARG A 515 -18.94 5.23 27.56
N SER A 516 -19.12 5.12 28.88
CA SER A 516 -20.19 5.88 29.56
C SER A 516 -19.92 7.39 29.54
N ASN A 517 -18.69 7.82 29.26
CA ASN A 517 -18.36 9.21 28.98
C ASN A 517 -18.67 9.55 27.50
N PRO A 518 -19.57 10.52 27.22
CA PRO A 518 -19.91 10.93 25.85
C PRO A 518 -18.71 11.27 24.96
N GLN A 519 -17.69 11.93 25.52
CA GLN A 519 -16.48 12.31 24.77
C GLN A 519 -15.73 11.08 24.25
N CYS A 520 -15.65 10.02 25.07
CA CYS A 520 -15.01 8.76 24.70
C CYS A 520 -15.90 7.96 23.73
N ALA A 521 -17.23 7.98 23.93
CA ALA A 521 -18.18 7.27 23.09
C ALA A 521 -18.18 7.73 21.63
N SER A 522 -17.88 9.01 21.36
CA SER A 522 -17.84 9.61 20.01
C SER A 522 -16.98 8.79 19.02
N CYS A 523 -15.85 8.27 19.48
CA CYS A 523 -14.92 7.47 18.69
C CYS A 523 -15.05 5.96 18.99
N HIS A 524 -15.13 5.59 20.27
CA HIS A 524 -15.15 4.18 20.69
C HIS A 524 -16.42 3.43 20.26
N SER A 525 -17.54 4.12 20.03
CA SER A 525 -18.76 3.49 19.48
C SER A 525 -18.58 2.89 18.08
N ARG A 526 -17.60 3.37 17.31
CA ARG A 526 -17.27 2.86 15.98
C ARG A 526 -16.18 1.80 16.01
N MET A 527 -15.23 1.98 16.92
CA MET A 527 -13.97 1.24 16.96
C MET A 527 -14.08 -0.04 17.79
N ASP A 528 -14.57 0.07 19.02
CA ASP A 528 -14.58 -1.05 19.96
C ASP A 528 -15.41 -2.23 19.45
N PRO A 529 -16.61 -2.06 18.85
CA PRO A 529 -17.36 -3.17 18.30
C PRO A 529 -16.56 -3.99 17.28
N LEU A 530 -15.86 -3.31 16.35
CA LEU A 530 -15.03 -3.97 15.35
C LEU A 530 -13.91 -4.79 16.00
N GLY A 531 -13.31 -4.25 17.06
CA GLY A 531 -12.32 -4.96 17.86
C GLY A 531 -12.87 -6.18 18.61
N PHE A 532 -14.07 -6.06 19.19
CA PHE A 532 -14.74 -7.17 19.88
C PHE A 532 -14.97 -8.37 18.96
N GLY A 533 -15.28 -8.14 17.68
CA GLY A 533 -15.40 -9.20 16.69
C GLY A 533 -14.16 -10.07 16.50
N LEU A 534 -12.99 -9.60 16.93
CA LEU A 534 -11.73 -10.32 16.82
C LEU A 534 -11.23 -10.87 18.16
N GLU A 535 -11.97 -10.68 19.27
CA GLU A 535 -11.49 -11.06 20.60
C GLU A 535 -11.36 -12.56 20.84
N ASN A 536 -11.98 -13.40 19.99
CA ASN A 536 -11.70 -14.84 19.94
C ASN A 536 -10.26 -15.16 19.54
N PHE A 537 -9.49 -14.19 19.05
CA PHE A 537 -8.05 -14.35 18.83
C PHE A 537 -7.26 -13.76 20.00
N ASP A 538 -6.34 -14.54 20.57
CA ASP A 538 -5.37 -14.07 21.58
C ASP A 538 -4.34 -13.09 20.96
N PRO A 539 -3.41 -12.50 21.75
CA PRO A 539 -2.43 -11.54 21.25
C PRO A 539 -1.47 -12.06 20.19
N ILE A 540 -1.36 -13.38 20.01
CA ILE A 540 -0.53 -13.99 18.98
C ILE A 540 -1.38 -14.68 17.90
N GLY A 541 -2.69 -14.41 17.87
CA GLY A 541 -3.59 -14.87 16.83
C GLY A 541 -4.06 -16.32 16.97
N ARG A 542 -3.95 -16.94 18.15
CA ARG A 542 -4.55 -18.26 18.44
C ARG A 542 -6.01 -18.11 18.80
N TRP A 543 -6.81 -19.11 18.44
CA TRP A 543 -8.23 -19.14 18.80
C TRP A 543 -8.43 -19.42 20.30
N ARG A 544 -9.40 -18.75 20.92
CA ARG A 544 -9.81 -18.94 22.31
C ARG A 544 -11.31 -18.66 22.47
N THR A 545 -11.92 -19.31 23.45
CA THR A 545 -13.33 -19.14 23.83
C THR A 545 -13.50 -18.44 25.19
N GLU A 546 -12.42 -18.35 25.97
CA GLU A 546 -12.43 -17.77 27.32
C GLU A 546 -11.21 -16.86 27.54
N THR A 547 -11.37 -15.90 28.47
CA THR A 547 -10.30 -15.00 28.96
C THR A 547 -10.47 -14.80 30.45
N ALA A 548 -9.41 -14.99 31.23
CA ALA A 548 -9.44 -14.84 32.69
C ALA A 548 -10.61 -15.63 33.35
N GLY A 549 -10.91 -16.84 32.84
CA GLY A 549 -11.98 -17.70 33.35
C GLY A 549 -13.41 -17.26 32.99
N LYS A 550 -13.57 -16.25 32.13
CA LYS A 550 -14.88 -15.81 31.61
C LYS A 550 -15.02 -16.14 30.11
N PRO A 551 -16.21 -16.54 29.63
CA PRO A 551 -16.48 -16.64 28.19
C PRO A 551 -16.24 -15.34 27.45
N ILE A 552 -15.74 -15.44 26.22
CA ILE A 552 -15.53 -14.28 25.34
C ILE A 552 -16.87 -13.90 24.70
N ASP A 553 -17.25 -12.63 24.87
CA ASP A 553 -18.33 -12.00 24.12
C ASP A 553 -17.75 -11.22 22.94
N ALA A 554 -17.79 -11.84 21.76
CA ALA A 554 -17.32 -11.27 20.49
C ALA A 554 -18.45 -10.58 19.70
N THR A 555 -19.58 -10.27 20.33
CA THR A 555 -20.66 -9.53 19.68
C THR A 555 -20.27 -8.07 19.46
N GLY A 556 -20.68 -7.49 18.34
CA GLY A 556 -20.49 -6.08 18.05
C GLY A 556 -21.74 -5.47 17.43
N LYS A 557 -22.00 -4.21 17.76
CA LYS A 557 -23.05 -3.39 17.14
C LYS A 557 -22.45 -2.11 16.61
N LEU A 558 -22.54 -1.90 15.30
CA LEU A 558 -22.07 -0.69 14.63
C LEU A 558 -23.10 0.45 14.77
N PRO A 559 -22.67 1.72 14.66
CA PRO A 559 -23.60 2.85 14.66
C PRO A 559 -24.65 2.84 13.54
N SER A 560 -24.37 2.12 12.44
CA SER A 560 -25.31 1.86 11.35
C SER A 560 -26.47 0.94 11.77
N GLY A 561 -26.37 0.28 12.92
CA GLY A 561 -27.34 -0.70 13.42
C GLY A 561 -27.01 -2.15 13.06
N GLU A 562 -25.99 -2.39 12.22
CA GLU A 562 -25.51 -3.75 11.91
C GLU A 562 -24.94 -4.42 13.17
N GLU A 563 -25.33 -5.67 13.38
CA GLU A 563 -24.89 -6.52 14.49
C GLU A 563 -24.18 -7.76 13.95
N PHE A 564 -23.21 -8.26 14.70
CA PHE A 564 -22.44 -9.47 14.36
C PHE A 564 -21.93 -10.17 15.60
N ASN A 565 -21.58 -11.44 15.47
CA ASN A 565 -20.94 -12.26 16.48
C ASN A 565 -19.67 -12.91 15.94
N GLY A 566 -18.51 -12.37 16.35
CA GLY A 566 -17.21 -12.92 15.99
C GLY A 566 -16.75 -12.61 14.55
N PRO A 567 -15.61 -13.19 14.15
CA PRO A 567 -14.89 -12.74 12.96
C PRO A 567 -15.59 -13.10 11.66
N ALA A 568 -16.24 -14.27 11.59
CA ALA A 568 -16.92 -14.71 10.37
C ALA A 568 -18.06 -13.76 9.97
N GLU A 569 -18.88 -13.33 10.93
CA GLU A 569 -19.97 -12.38 10.68
C GLU A 569 -19.45 -10.94 10.47
N LEU A 570 -18.39 -10.54 11.18
CA LEU A 570 -17.71 -9.26 10.94
C LEU A 570 -17.23 -9.14 9.48
N LYS A 571 -16.64 -10.21 8.92
CA LYS A 571 -16.24 -10.23 7.51
C LYS A 571 -17.42 -10.04 6.56
N VAL A 572 -18.60 -10.61 6.87
CA VAL A 572 -19.81 -10.41 6.05
C VAL A 572 -20.20 -8.92 6.00
N ILE A 573 -20.13 -8.22 7.14
CA ILE A 573 -20.37 -6.76 7.18
C ILE A 573 -19.36 -6.02 6.29
N LEU A 574 -18.08 -6.39 6.36
CA LEU A 574 -17.05 -5.74 5.55
C LEU A 574 -17.18 -6.05 4.06
N LEU A 575 -17.63 -7.25 3.70
CA LEU A 575 -17.95 -7.62 2.31
C LEU A 575 -19.11 -6.78 1.75
N ASN A 576 -20.10 -6.42 2.58
CA ASN A 576 -21.15 -5.47 2.20
C ASN A 576 -20.59 -4.06 1.98
N ARG A 577 -19.48 -3.73 2.64
CA ARG A 577 -18.75 -2.46 2.52
C ARG A 577 -17.50 -2.53 1.63
N LYS A 578 -17.38 -3.58 0.79
CA LYS A 578 -16.18 -3.83 -0.04
C LYS A 578 -15.78 -2.65 -0.92
N TYR A 579 -16.71 -1.80 -1.34
CA TYR A 579 -16.39 -0.62 -2.14
C TYR A 579 -15.54 0.39 -1.36
N ASP A 580 -15.85 0.63 -0.08
CA ASP A 580 -15.05 1.53 0.79
C ASP A 580 -13.64 0.96 0.96
N VAL A 581 -13.54 -0.35 1.24
CA VAL A 581 -12.27 -1.06 1.42
C VAL A 581 -11.41 -0.99 0.17
N LEU A 582 -11.97 -1.36 -0.97
CA LEU A 582 -11.24 -1.41 -2.23
C LEU A 582 -10.89 -0.02 -2.75
N LYS A 583 -11.71 1.00 -2.46
CA LYS A 583 -11.35 2.39 -2.72
C LYS A 583 -10.15 2.81 -1.89
N HIS A 584 -10.09 2.43 -0.61
CA HIS A 584 -8.95 2.73 0.24
C HIS A 584 -7.68 1.99 -0.21
N LEU A 585 -7.78 0.69 -0.50
CA LEU A 585 -6.69 -0.09 -1.11
C LEU A 585 -6.17 0.56 -2.40
N THR A 586 -7.08 1.00 -3.28
CA THR A 586 -6.74 1.69 -4.53
C THR A 586 -5.95 2.96 -4.25
N ARG A 587 -6.37 3.78 -3.28
CA ARG A 587 -5.63 4.97 -2.85
C ARG A 587 -4.23 4.62 -2.34
N LYS A 588 -4.13 3.65 -1.44
CA LYS A 588 -2.85 3.20 -0.87
C LYS A 588 -1.90 2.71 -1.96
N MET A 589 -2.36 1.83 -2.83
CA MET A 589 -1.54 1.32 -3.93
C MET A 589 -1.14 2.41 -4.93
N TYR A 590 -2.03 3.35 -5.23
CA TYR A 590 -1.70 4.46 -6.10
C TYR A 590 -0.64 5.39 -5.51
N GLY A 591 -0.78 5.74 -4.22
CA GLY A 591 0.23 6.51 -3.48
C GLY A 591 1.60 5.81 -3.45
N PHE A 592 1.61 4.50 -3.19
CA PHE A 592 2.83 3.68 -3.25
C PHE A 592 3.48 3.72 -4.64
N ALA A 593 2.70 3.55 -5.70
CA ALA A 593 3.16 3.49 -7.08
C ALA A 593 3.70 4.83 -7.60
N ILE A 594 3.04 5.95 -7.25
CA ILE A 594 3.45 7.29 -7.71
C ILE A 594 4.57 7.90 -6.87
N GLY A 595 4.78 7.43 -5.64
CA GLY A 595 5.87 7.88 -4.77
C GLY A 595 5.72 9.35 -4.33
N ARG A 596 4.49 9.82 -4.16
CA ARG A 596 4.17 11.14 -3.60
C ARG A 596 2.82 11.13 -2.88
N GLU A 597 2.56 12.16 -2.08
CA GLU A 597 1.23 12.36 -1.50
C GLU A 597 0.19 12.57 -2.61
N LEU A 598 -0.99 11.98 -2.41
CA LEU A 598 -2.11 12.12 -3.33
C LEU A 598 -2.82 13.46 -3.11
N ASN A 599 -3.22 14.11 -4.19
CA ASN A 599 -3.96 15.36 -4.19
C ASN A 599 -5.26 15.21 -4.98
N LYS A 600 -6.06 16.29 -5.05
CA LYS A 600 -7.38 16.27 -5.70
C LYS A 600 -7.37 15.81 -7.17
N PHE A 601 -6.26 15.97 -7.90
CA PHE A 601 -6.17 15.55 -9.30
C PHE A 601 -6.05 14.03 -9.44
N ASP A 602 -5.70 13.32 -8.37
CA ASP A 602 -5.56 11.87 -8.33
C ASP A 602 -6.91 11.16 -8.09
N ASP A 603 -7.91 11.86 -7.54
CA ASP A 603 -9.22 11.28 -7.21
C ASP A 603 -9.96 10.75 -8.44
N CYS A 604 -9.71 11.33 -9.61
CA CYS A 604 -10.28 10.86 -10.87
C CYS A 604 -9.74 9.47 -11.26
N VAL A 605 -8.44 9.22 -11.08
CA VAL A 605 -7.79 7.93 -11.33
C VAL A 605 -8.33 6.88 -10.39
N ILE A 606 -8.45 7.21 -9.10
CA ILE A 606 -9.02 6.29 -8.10
C ILE A 606 -10.45 5.92 -8.47
N LYS A 607 -11.26 6.89 -8.91
CA LYS A 607 -12.64 6.67 -9.31
C LYS A 607 -12.71 5.76 -10.55
N GLU A 608 -11.94 6.04 -11.60
CA GLU A 608 -11.90 5.21 -12.81
C GLU A 608 -11.41 3.79 -12.51
N ALA A 609 -10.41 3.64 -11.63
CA ALA A 609 -9.94 2.34 -11.15
C ALA A 609 -11.09 1.53 -10.55
N MET A 610 -11.87 2.14 -9.66
CA MET A 610 -12.99 1.49 -9.00
C MET A 610 -14.11 1.10 -9.98
N GLU A 611 -14.40 1.94 -10.97
CA GLU A 611 -15.37 1.61 -12.03
C GLU A 611 -14.89 0.42 -12.88
N LYS A 612 -13.60 0.35 -13.22
CA LYS A 612 -13.02 -0.77 -13.97
C LYS A 612 -12.98 -2.06 -13.14
N LEU A 613 -12.55 -1.96 -11.88
CA LEU A 613 -12.54 -3.09 -10.95
C LEU A 613 -13.94 -3.69 -10.82
N GLN A 614 -14.97 -2.86 -10.66
CA GLN A 614 -16.36 -3.35 -10.57
C GLN A 614 -16.80 -4.11 -11.84
N LYS A 615 -16.40 -3.64 -13.03
CA LYS A 615 -16.71 -4.30 -14.31
C LYS A 615 -15.94 -5.62 -14.51
N HIS A 616 -14.86 -5.83 -13.77
CA HIS A 616 -13.94 -6.94 -13.92
C HIS A 616 -13.78 -7.72 -12.62
N ASP A 617 -14.86 -7.86 -11.85
CA ASP A 617 -14.91 -8.70 -10.63
C ASP A 617 -13.78 -8.45 -9.61
N PHE A 618 -13.35 -7.18 -9.54
CA PHE A 618 -12.30 -6.68 -8.66
C PHE A 618 -10.95 -7.39 -8.82
N LYS A 619 -10.63 -7.82 -10.04
CA LYS A 619 -9.38 -8.48 -10.39
C LYS A 619 -8.15 -7.61 -10.11
N ALA A 620 -7.16 -8.19 -9.42
CA ALA A 620 -5.97 -7.49 -8.94
C ALA A 620 -5.17 -6.82 -10.06
N GLU A 621 -5.01 -7.51 -11.20
CA GLU A 621 -4.28 -7.00 -12.37
C GLU A 621 -4.90 -5.71 -12.93
N ILE A 622 -6.23 -5.58 -12.90
CA ILE A 622 -6.95 -4.41 -13.43
C ILE A 622 -6.59 -3.12 -12.67
N LEU A 623 -6.36 -3.23 -11.36
CA LEU A 623 -5.89 -2.09 -10.56
C LEU A 623 -4.49 -1.67 -11.01
N VAL A 624 -3.57 -2.63 -11.12
CA VAL A 624 -2.17 -2.38 -11.49
C VAL A 624 -2.08 -1.79 -12.90
N GLU A 625 -2.76 -2.39 -13.88
CA GLU A 625 -2.84 -1.88 -15.24
C GLU A 625 -3.36 -0.45 -15.28
N HIS A 626 -4.46 -0.17 -14.57
CA HIS A 626 -5.05 1.16 -14.60
C HIS A 626 -4.13 2.22 -13.99
N ILE A 627 -3.41 1.88 -12.93
CA ILE A 627 -2.39 2.77 -12.32
C ILE A 627 -1.29 3.08 -13.34
N VAL A 628 -0.71 2.07 -13.98
CA VAL A 628 0.39 2.24 -14.95
C VAL A 628 -0.06 3.05 -16.18
N LEU A 629 -1.31 2.86 -16.62
CA LEU A 629 -1.88 3.59 -17.76
C LEU A 629 -2.34 5.01 -17.41
N SER A 630 -2.43 5.36 -16.12
CA SER A 630 -2.91 6.69 -15.70
C SER A 630 -1.99 7.81 -16.18
N TYR A 631 -2.60 8.97 -16.48
CA TYR A 631 -1.86 10.11 -17.01
C TYR A 631 -0.75 10.56 -16.06
N GLN A 632 -1.03 10.67 -14.77
CA GLN A 632 -0.12 11.13 -13.72
C GLN A 632 1.00 10.11 -13.44
N PHE A 633 0.80 8.82 -13.75
CA PHE A 633 1.88 7.84 -13.67
C PHE A 633 2.84 7.98 -14.86
N ARG A 634 2.32 8.36 -16.04
CA ARG A 634 3.07 8.49 -17.30
C ARG A 634 3.60 9.90 -17.57
N HIS A 635 3.18 10.88 -16.79
CA HIS A 635 3.55 12.28 -16.96
C HIS A 635 4.03 12.87 -15.64
N ARG A 636 4.74 13.98 -15.72
CA ARG A 636 5.19 14.75 -14.57
C ARG A 636 5.16 16.23 -14.86
N TYR A 637 5.02 17.03 -13.82
CA TYR A 637 5.23 18.47 -13.88
C TYR A 637 6.67 18.80 -13.46
N CYS A 638 7.38 19.54 -14.31
CA CYS A 638 8.74 20.01 -14.05
C CYS A 638 8.71 21.52 -13.79
N LYS A 639 9.24 21.91 -12.63
CA LYS A 639 9.47 23.31 -12.27
C LYS A 639 10.90 23.71 -12.63
N LYS A 640 11.08 24.97 -13.03
CA LYS A 640 12.40 25.57 -13.23
C LYS A 640 13.01 26.11 -11.95
#